data_AF-A0A6P7IXZ2-F1
#
_entry.id   AF-A0A6P7IXZ2-F1
#
_cell.length_a   1.000
_cell.length_b   1.000
_cell.length_c   1.000
_cell.angle_alpha   90.00
_cell.angle_beta   90.00
_cell.angle_gamma   90.00
#
_symmetry.space_group_name_H-M   'P 1'
#
loop_
_entity.id
_entity.type
_entity.pdbx_description
1 polymer ?
#
loop_
_entity_poly.entity_id
_entity_poly.type
_entity_poly.pdbx_seq_one_letter_code
_entity_poly.pdbx_strand_id
1 'polypeptide(L)'
;MGQQREKGRYPLHFHMCGDVDQRGGYLEPTYIDGLSIHHSFSRCLTIHATNGLLVKNTVGYDTLGHCFFLEDGIEQRNTFYHNLGLLTRPGTLLPTDRNETICTSIKDKVFKGYTPSPSTECKAVSTFWIANPNNNLISNAAAGSQDAGIWFVFHSSSTGDSHGSVPETKAELTPLGIFYNNRVHSNFKAGLFIDKGVKTTNASAADPREYLCLDNSARFRPHQNADPNQPRVAAVIDNLISFKNNDLGAWIRGGDIVIQNSGFADNGVGLSFASDGSYPKDEGSSQEVTQSLFVGESRNRGTNGGQNKYWGIGGTDAKMRTLPRNRTFPIRGFQIYDGPLRLTQSTFRGFIPTPERYTSAVGFSLKNTWQLTPRNNLSQLSFQSTVGLQAFFGRPGQWFEENDLDGDKNSIFHDLDGSVTGYSDTYSGRADNYLIQHPGCVKMAQWNAVTCSGRYSQVYIQTQGASSLSLSINRDEYPDSPLVLRGINSQGALSQQYQPILMMSKSYTLHWSGPAPREVVLSLINFDKDDWVLVGLCYPSDTTFQIMADIYDRQSNTFDDITDYGTVSSLAQLEKKPMERKYFFDQTAGLLWLYLRARQGRDSHSYCSKKGCERVKVVATTSSKQICNCTAKAYPKYTKTPSAVVPMPTLNTQPCNACGAKELAFSSEPWTSYLQTQVKTLSNKEEQRGDNISFITVDEMTMAFSQAGFFLVTVDACSGKVTKKTFFARMDAKMEEDLKTGIPKRSIVLMGTRGQPEGLVGLAPYLVSFGLAKAPELHSKESLALWGFQGGSSPPSWVSLKAGKGDDFLGLQERYLPLGLEAYGCSPPAVQTRKDLELLKKATGQQ
;
A
#
# COMPACT_ATOMS: atom_id res chain seq x y z
N MET A 1 31.53 3.48 -20.12
CA MET A 1 31.93 4.83 -19.64
C MET A 1 31.85 4.86 -18.11
N GLY A 2 32.41 5.89 -17.47
CA GLY A 2 32.38 6.06 -16.01
C GLY A 2 33.49 5.32 -15.24
N GLN A 3 33.81 5.80 -14.03
CA GLN A 3 34.82 5.18 -13.15
C GLN A 3 34.32 5.11 -11.69
N GLN A 4 34.07 3.91 -11.17
CA GLN A 4 33.40 3.75 -9.88
C GLN A 4 34.21 4.14 -8.64
N ARG A 5 35.52 4.33 -8.78
CA ARG A 5 36.40 4.76 -7.69
C ARG A 5 36.61 6.27 -7.64
N GLU A 6 36.23 6.98 -8.69
CA GLU A 6 36.53 8.40 -8.86
C GLU A 6 35.23 9.21 -8.88
N LYS A 7 35.04 10.08 -7.88
CA LYS A 7 33.88 10.99 -7.84
C LYS A 7 33.91 11.94 -9.04
N GLY A 8 32.73 12.32 -9.55
CA GLY A 8 32.59 13.22 -10.70
C GLY A 8 32.92 12.62 -12.07
N ARG A 9 33.35 11.35 -12.14
CA ARG A 9 33.66 10.65 -13.41
C ARG A 9 32.48 9.81 -13.89
N TYR A 10 31.37 10.49 -14.17
CA TYR A 10 30.12 9.90 -14.70
C TYR A 10 30.04 10.07 -16.23
N PRO A 11 29.21 9.28 -16.94
CA PRO A 11 28.95 9.50 -18.36
C PRO A 11 28.40 10.92 -18.64
N LEU A 12 27.49 11.40 -17.78
CA LEU A 12 26.94 12.76 -17.81
C LEU A 12 26.86 13.31 -16.40
N HIS A 13 27.28 14.57 -16.24
CA HIS A 13 27.28 15.27 -14.97
C HIS A 13 26.97 16.75 -15.19
N PHE A 14 25.77 17.19 -14.80
CA PHE A 14 25.43 18.60 -14.70
C PHE A 14 25.80 19.06 -13.29
N HIS A 15 26.93 19.75 -13.17
CA HIS A 15 27.54 20.08 -11.91
C HIS A 15 27.50 21.59 -11.70
N MET A 16 26.75 22.03 -10.69
CA MET A 16 26.70 23.41 -10.23
C MET A 16 26.27 24.41 -11.33
N CYS A 17 25.34 24.01 -12.21
CA CYS A 17 24.88 24.86 -13.32
C CYS A 17 23.84 25.93 -12.92
N GLY A 18 23.31 25.88 -11.70
CA GLY A 18 22.27 26.82 -11.24
C GLY A 18 20.93 26.60 -11.94
N ASP A 19 20.17 27.67 -12.17
CA ASP A 19 18.90 27.61 -12.89
C ASP A 19 19.16 27.54 -14.41
N VAL A 20 18.71 26.45 -15.04
CA VAL A 20 18.87 26.20 -16.48
C VAL A 20 17.53 26.17 -17.24
N ASP A 21 16.49 26.76 -16.65
CA ASP A 21 15.14 26.98 -17.18
C ASP A 21 14.85 28.49 -17.37
N GLN A 22 13.58 28.85 -17.56
CA GLN A 22 13.15 30.26 -17.65
C GLN A 22 13.57 31.11 -16.44
N ARG A 23 13.74 30.52 -15.24
CA ARG A 23 14.23 31.27 -14.07
C ARG A 23 15.70 31.67 -14.22
N GLY A 24 16.47 30.87 -14.95
CA GLY A 24 17.84 31.19 -15.36
C GLY A 24 17.95 32.12 -16.57
N GLY A 25 16.82 32.57 -17.13
CA GLY A 25 16.77 33.41 -18.33
C GLY A 25 16.78 32.66 -19.66
N TYR A 26 16.64 31.33 -19.64
CA TYR A 26 16.57 30.52 -20.86
C TYR A 26 15.14 30.51 -21.43
N LEU A 27 14.99 30.71 -22.75
CA LEU A 27 13.68 30.60 -23.40
C LEU A 27 13.11 29.18 -23.29
N GLU A 28 13.98 28.20 -23.50
CA GLU A 28 13.73 26.77 -23.40
C GLU A 28 14.69 26.16 -22.38
N PRO A 29 14.27 25.19 -21.54
CA PRO A 29 15.15 24.59 -20.57
C PRO A 29 16.32 23.87 -21.26
N THR A 30 17.49 23.89 -20.62
CA THR A 30 18.60 23.01 -21.01
C THR A 30 18.14 21.56 -20.91
N TYR A 31 18.51 20.74 -21.90
CA TYR A 31 17.95 19.41 -22.02
C TYR A 31 18.96 18.31 -22.39
N ILE A 32 18.55 17.09 -22.08
CA ILE A 32 19.09 15.83 -22.57
C ILE A 32 17.94 15.11 -23.28
N ASP A 33 18.05 14.82 -24.58
CA ASP A 33 16.99 14.15 -25.35
C ASP A 33 17.57 13.00 -26.18
N GLY A 34 17.04 11.79 -26.02
CA GLY A 34 17.29 10.66 -26.91
C GLY A 34 18.61 9.91 -26.70
N LEU A 35 19.17 9.91 -25.49
CA LEU A 35 20.43 9.22 -25.20
C LEU A 35 20.24 7.75 -24.81
N SER A 36 21.25 6.92 -25.11
CA SER A 36 21.36 5.54 -24.61
C SER A 36 22.68 5.37 -23.85
N ILE A 37 22.59 5.20 -22.54
CA ILE A 37 23.72 5.05 -21.62
C ILE A 37 23.69 3.61 -21.11
N HIS A 38 24.54 2.76 -21.67
CA HIS A 38 24.52 1.33 -21.37
C HIS A 38 25.87 0.77 -20.94
N HIS A 39 25.85 -0.25 -20.06
CA HIS A 39 27.06 -0.88 -19.52
C HIS A 39 28.00 0.17 -18.90
N SER A 40 27.42 1.05 -18.07
CA SER A 40 28.17 2.11 -17.39
C SER A 40 28.86 1.54 -16.15
N PHE A 41 30.16 1.78 -16.02
CA PHE A 41 30.92 1.45 -14.81
C PHE A 41 30.68 2.46 -13.68
N SER A 42 29.70 3.35 -13.83
CA SER A 42 29.21 4.25 -12.79
C SER A 42 27.73 4.61 -13.03
N ARG A 43 27.26 5.72 -12.46
CA ARG A 43 25.89 6.27 -12.63
C ARG A 43 25.55 6.53 -14.11
N CYS A 44 24.27 6.78 -14.41
CA CYS A 44 23.84 7.18 -15.76
C CYS A 44 23.99 8.69 -15.95
N LEU A 45 23.29 9.45 -15.12
CA LEU A 45 23.23 10.91 -15.12
C LEU A 45 23.27 11.39 -13.66
N THR A 46 24.19 12.29 -13.38
CA THR A 46 24.24 13.02 -12.11
C THR A 46 23.84 14.47 -12.33
N ILE A 47 22.92 14.96 -11.50
CA ILE A 47 22.51 16.36 -11.42
C ILE A 47 22.88 16.85 -10.03
N HIS A 48 23.76 17.85 -9.97
CA HIS A 48 24.24 18.45 -8.73
C HIS A 48 24.04 19.96 -8.78
N ALA A 49 23.32 20.52 -7.80
CA ALA A 49 23.02 21.96 -7.69
C ALA A 49 22.56 22.61 -9.02
N THR A 50 21.76 21.86 -9.79
CA THR A 50 21.23 22.27 -11.09
C THR A 50 19.72 22.13 -11.07
N ASN A 51 19.02 23.17 -11.51
CA ASN A 51 17.57 23.29 -11.43
C ASN A 51 16.94 23.52 -12.80
N GLY A 52 15.77 22.96 -13.03
CA GLY A 52 15.02 23.20 -14.27
C GLY A 52 15.55 22.43 -15.49
N LEU A 53 16.39 21.41 -15.31
CA LEU A 53 16.91 20.58 -16.39
C LEU A 53 15.80 19.67 -16.96
N LEU A 54 15.70 19.56 -18.28
CA LEU A 54 14.81 18.61 -18.96
C LEU A 54 15.58 17.34 -19.36
N VAL A 55 15.25 16.20 -18.77
CA VAL A 55 15.80 14.88 -19.13
C VAL A 55 14.70 14.08 -19.82
N LYS A 56 14.88 13.79 -21.11
CA LYS A 56 13.84 13.25 -21.96
C LYS A 56 14.33 12.09 -22.83
N ASN A 57 13.45 11.10 -23.06
CA ASN A 57 13.70 9.97 -23.96
C ASN A 57 15.06 9.27 -23.74
N THR A 58 15.57 9.29 -22.51
CA THR A 58 16.91 8.78 -22.20
C THR A 58 16.81 7.39 -21.58
N VAL A 59 17.66 6.49 -22.06
CA VAL A 59 17.76 5.10 -21.61
C VAL A 59 19.03 4.91 -20.78
N GLY A 60 18.88 4.35 -19.57
CA GLY A 60 19.98 3.83 -18.75
C GLY A 60 19.89 2.30 -18.66
N TYR A 61 20.95 1.57 -19.01
CA TYR A 61 20.96 0.10 -18.94
C TYR A 61 22.26 -0.46 -18.33
N ASP A 62 22.15 -1.40 -17.39
CA ASP A 62 23.29 -2.07 -16.74
C ASP A 62 24.34 -1.07 -16.21
N THR A 63 23.97 -0.38 -15.14
CA THR A 63 24.77 0.70 -14.53
C THR A 63 25.10 0.43 -13.08
N LEU A 64 26.23 0.94 -12.58
CA LEU A 64 26.66 0.78 -11.19
C LEU A 64 26.33 2.02 -10.34
N GLY A 65 25.69 1.81 -9.18
CA GLY A 65 25.17 2.88 -8.34
C GLY A 65 23.87 3.48 -8.90
N HIS A 66 23.28 4.46 -8.19
CA HIS A 66 22.06 5.12 -8.64
C HIS A 66 22.18 5.63 -10.10
N CYS A 67 21.19 5.36 -10.95
CA CYS A 67 21.27 5.66 -12.39
C CYS A 67 21.01 7.15 -12.69
N PHE A 68 19.77 7.62 -12.53
CA PHE A 68 19.42 9.05 -12.55
C PHE A 68 19.49 9.57 -11.11
N PHE A 69 20.49 10.39 -10.81
CA PHE A 69 20.89 10.72 -9.45
C PHE A 69 20.89 12.24 -9.24
N LEU A 70 20.08 12.70 -8.27
CA LEU A 70 20.15 14.05 -7.70
C LEU A 70 21.00 13.98 -6.42
N GLU A 71 21.98 14.86 -6.30
CA GLU A 71 23.08 14.64 -5.35
C GLU A 71 22.73 14.99 -3.91
N ASP A 72 22.13 16.16 -3.66
CA ASP A 72 22.11 16.68 -2.29
C ASP A 72 20.88 17.45 -1.85
N GLY A 73 19.82 17.43 -2.65
CA GLY A 73 18.48 17.79 -2.20
C GLY A 73 18.12 19.24 -2.42
N ILE A 74 18.99 20.05 -3.03
CA ILE A 74 18.64 21.40 -3.51
C ILE A 74 18.22 21.43 -4.99
N GLU A 75 18.44 20.35 -5.73
CA GLU A 75 18.09 20.25 -7.15
C GLU A 75 16.58 20.15 -7.34
N GLN A 76 15.97 21.17 -7.93
CA GLN A 76 14.52 21.29 -8.06
C GLN A 76 14.10 21.71 -9.47
N ARG A 77 12.81 21.54 -9.77
CA ARG A 77 12.16 21.81 -11.06
C ARG A 77 12.73 21.02 -12.24
N ASN A 78 13.62 20.06 -12.00
CA ASN A 78 14.09 19.18 -13.05
C ASN A 78 12.95 18.28 -13.50
N THR A 79 12.86 18.04 -14.80
CA THR A 79 11.77 17.28 -15.42
C THR A 79 12.33 16.05 -16.10
N PHE A 80 11.98 14.88 -15.57
CA PHE A 80 12.24 13.58 -16.16
C PHE A 80 11.00 13.15 -16.95
N TYR A 81 11.08 13.19 -18.27
CA TYR A 81 9.99 12.81 -19.17
C TYR A 81 10.35 11.60 -20.03
N HIS A 82 9.55 10.54 -19.93
CA HIS A 82 9.65 9.39 -20.85
C HIS A 82 11.05 8.74 -20.89
N ASN A 83 11.71 8.63 -19.73
CA ASN A 83 12.99 7.95 -19.59
C ASN A 83 12.80 6.49 -19.18
N LEU A 84 13.78 5.64 -19.53
CA LEU A 84 13.78 4.21 -19.21
C LEU A 84 15.07 3.84 -18.50
N GLY A 85 14.98 3.34 -17.27
CA GLY A 85 16.12 2.74 -16.58
C GLY A 85 15.93 1.24 -16.37
N LEU A 86 16.96 0.47 -16.70
CA LEU A 86 16.96 -0.99 -16.68
C LEU A 86 18.23 -1.52 -16.00
N LEU A 87 18.07 -2.46 -15.07
CA LEU A 87 19.20 -3.16 -14.42
C LEU A 87 20.18 -2.19 -13.71
N THR A 88 19.73 -1.55 -12.63
CA THR A 88 20.59 -0.72 -11.78
C THR A 88 21.23 -1.57 -10.68
N ARG A 89 22.56 -1.64 -10.68
CA ARG A 89 23.35 -2.56 -9.85
C ARG A 89 24.10 -1.82 -8.74
N PRO A 90 24.51 -2.52 -7.67
CA PRO A 90 25.31 -1.92 -6.60
C PRO A 90 26.58 -1.22 -7.06
N GLY A 91 26.91 -0.14 -6.37
CA GLY A 91 28.12 0.64 -6.54
C GLY A 91 28.94 0.77 -5.26
N THR A 92 30.01 1.57 -5.33
CA THR A 92 30.92 1.81 -4.19
C THR A 92 31.06 3.28 -3.82
N LEU A 93 30.49 4.21 -4.60
CA LEU A 93 30.70 5.66 -4.44
C LEU A 93 30.08 6.20 -3.15
N LEU A 94 28.81 5.89 -2.88
CA LEU A 94 28.11 6.25 -1.64
C LEU A 94 27.72 5.00 -0.86
N PRO A 95 27.53 5.08 0.47
CA PRO A 95 26.99 3.96 1.24
C PRO A 95 25.62 3.48 0.73
N THR A 96 24.78 4.41 0.26
CA THR A 96 23.46 4.14 -0.34
C THR A 96 23.52 3.32 -1.62
N ASP A 97 24.63 3.38 -2.37
CA ASP A 97 24.85 2.56 -3.57
C ASP A 97 25.23 1.10 -3.23
N ARG A 98 25.53 0.78 -1.96
CA ARG A 98 26.15 -0.49 -1.60
C ARG A 98 25.11 -1.57 -1.34
N ASN A 99 25.42 -2.78 -1.80
CA ASN A 99 24.76 -3.99 -1.31
C ASN A 99 25.31 -4.39 0.06
N GLU A 100 24.79 -5.49 0.60
CA GLU A 100 25.14 -6.01 1.92
C GLU A 100 26.64 -6.29 2.11
N THR A 101 27.25 -6.99 1.16
CA THR A 101 28.68 -7.35 1.22
C THR A 101 29.58 -6.13 1.13
N ILE A 102 29.28 -5.18 0.23
CA ILE A 102 30.08 -3.96 0.06
C ILE A 102 29.91 -3.04 1.29
N CYS A 103 28.69 -2.91 1.81
CA CYS A 103 28.38 -2.08 2.98
C CYS A 103 29.18 -2.50 4.23
N THR A 104 29.37 -3.81 4.44
CA THR A 104 30.09 -4.35 5.60
C THR A 104 31.60 -4.47 5.38
N SER A 105 32.10 -4.35 4.15
CA SER A 105 33.54 -4.48 3.85
C SER A 105 34.26 -3.14 3.75
N ILE A 106 33.59 -2.10 3.23
CA ILE A 106 34.14 -0.73 3.18
C ILE A 106 33.92 -0.07 4.54
N LYS A 107 35.01 0.14 5.29
CA LYS A 107 35.00 0.69 6.67
C LYS A 107 36.01 1.83 6.88
N ASP A 108 36.60 2.36 5.83
CA ASP A 108 37.60 3.44 5.89
C ASP A 108 37.02 4.77 6.38
N LYS A 109 35.69 4.97 6.27
CA LYS A 109 34.99 6.22 6.58
C LYS A 109 33.98 6.13 7.72
N VAL A 110 33.96 5.00 8.44
CA VAL A 110 33.18 4.86 9.68
C VAL A 110 34.04 5.17 10.90
N PHE A 111 33.42 5.40 12.05
CA PHE A 111 34.17 5.55 13.29
C PHE A 111 34.86 4.23 13.68
N LYS A 112 36.05 4.33 14.30
CA LYS A 112 36.93 3.19 14.58
C LYS A 112 36.17 2.05 15.29
N GLY A 113 36.24 0.85 14.71
CA GLY A 113 35.64 -0.37 15.26
C GLY A 113 34.16 -0.58 14.93
N TYR A 114 33.52 0.36 14.21
CA TYR A 114 32.14 0.22 13.80
C TYR A 114 31.96 -0.68 12.58
N THR A 115 30.82 -1.35 12.50
CA THR A 115 30.40 -2.10 11.31
C THR A 115 29.00 -1.62 10.91
N PRO A 116 28.83 -1.05 9.71
CA PRO A 116 27.53 -0.59 9.23
C PRO A 116 26.48 -1.70 9.22
N SER A 117 25.24 -1.33 9.53
CA SER A 117 24.05 -2.15 9.38
C SER A 117 23.44 -1.96 7.98
N PRO A 118 23.52 -2.96 7.09
CA PRO A 118 23.11 -2.79 5.69
C PRO A 118 21.64 -2.41 5.50
N SER A 119 20.74 -2.86 6.38
CA SER A 119 19.31 -2.59 6.29
C SER A 119 18.92 -1.16 6.66
N THR A 120 19.78 -0.45 7.39
CA THR A 120 19.49 0.89 7.92
C THR A 120 20.41 1.97 7.38
N GLU A 121 21.56 1.61 6.80
CA GLU A 121 22.59 2.57 6.36
C GLU A 121 22.92 2.47 4.86
N CYS A 122 22.60 1.36 4.20
CA CYS A 122 22.93 1.08 2.80
C CYS A 122 21.70 0.52 2.06
N LYS A 123 21.88 -0.30 1.00
CA LYS A 123 20.80 -1.02 0.29
C LYS A 123 19.70 -0.09 -0.20
N ALA A 124 20.13 0.93 -0.93
CA ALA A 124 19.28 1.98 -1.47
C ALA A 124 19.43 2.19 -2.98
N VAL A 125 20.07 1.25 -3.68
CA VAL A 125 20.36 1.35 -5.11
C VAL A 125 19.06 1.60 -5.87
N SER A 126 19.02 2.69 -6.62
CA SER A 126 17.79 3.19 -7.21
C SER A 126 18.00 3.62 -8.65
N THR A 127 17.04 3.28 -9.51
CA THR A 127 17.09 3.76 -10.90
C THR A 127 16.89 5.27 -10.94
N PHE A 128 15.90 5.78 -10.21
CA PHE A 128 15.72 7.22 -9.97
C PHE A 128 15.92 7.50 -8.50
N TRP A 129 16.99 8.22 -8.16
CA TRP A 129 17.30 8.70 -6.81
C TRP A 129 17.02 10.19 -6.75
N ILE A 130 15.92 10.55 -6.10
CA ILE A 130 15.35 11.89 -6.10
C ILE A 130 15.49 12.50 -4.71
N ALA A 131 16.49 13.36 -4.54
CA ALA A 131 16.84 13.96 -3.25
C ALA A 131 15.93 15.14 -2.83
N ASN A 132 15.19 15.70 -3.79
CA ASN A 132 14.22 16.79 -3.57
C ASN A 132 12.89 16.44 -4.26
N PRO A 133 11.75 16.49 -3.54
CA PRO A 133 10.46 16.11 -4.12
C PRO A 133 9.92 17.11 -5.16
N ASN A 134 10.40 18.34 -5.19
CA ASN A 134 10.03 19.33 -6.20
C ASN A 134 10.73 19.08 -7.55
N ASN A 135 10.61 17.86 -8.07
CA ASN A 135 11.04 17.50 -9.42
C ASN A 135 9.91 16.73 -10.10
N ASN A 136 9.80 16.88 -11.42
CA ASN A 136 8.71 16.32 -12.20
C ASN A 136 9.13 14.96 -12.78
N LEU A 137 8.39 13.90 -12.46
CA LEU A 137 8.56 12.57 -13.02
C LEU A 137 7.28 12.22 -13.81
N ILE A 138 7.39 12.26 -15.15
CA ILE A 138 6.27 12.08 -16.06
C ILE A 138 6.57 10.96 -17.05
N SER A 139 5.71 9.94 -17.10
CA SER A 139 5.80 8.84 -18.07
C SER A 139 7.12 8.04 -18.06
N ASN A 140 7.86 8.00 -16.95
CA ASN A 140 9.12 7.24 -16.87
C ASN A 140 8.89 5.75 -16.58
N ALA A 141 9.89 4.92 -16.87
CA ALA A 141 9.91 3.52 -16.53
C ALA A 141 11.22 3.13 -15.80
N ALA A 142 11.11 2.43 -14.68
CA ALA A 142 12.23 1.88 -13.92
C ALA A 142 12.05 0.38 -13.71
N ALA A 143 13.02 -0.43 -14.15
CA ALA A 143 12.95 -1.86 -13.92
C ALA A 143 14.26 -2.57 -13.64
N GLY A 144 14.19 -3.61 -12.81
CA GLY A 144 15.35 -4.46 -12.51
C GLY A 144 16.38 -3.79 -11.60
N SER A 145 15.99 -2.78 -10.83
CA SER A 145 16.87 -2.18 -9.82
C SER A 145 17.13 -3.14 -8.65
N GLN A 146 18.36 -3.13 -8.14
CA GLN A 146 18.76 -3.96 -7.02
C GLN A 146 17.98 -3.64 -5.73
N ASP A 147 17.51 -2.41 -5.54
CA ASP A 147 16.60 -2.07 -4.44
C ASP A 147 15.32 -1.44 -4.98
N ALA A 148 15.31 -0.14 -5.30
CA ALA A 148 14.08 0.58 -5.69
C ALA A 148 14.08 1.04 -7.15
N GLY A 149 12.90 1.08 -7.78
CA GLY A 149 12.75 1.73 -9.09
C GLY A 149 12.91 3.25 -8.96
N ILE A 150 12.02 3.86 -8.18
CA ILE A 150 12.07 5.29 -7.85
C ILE A 150 12.15 5.43 -6.33
N TRP A 151 13.13 6.18 -5.83
CA TRP A 151 13.29 6.48 -4.41
C TRP A 151 13.34 7.99 -4.19
N PHE A 152 12.38 8.53 -3.44
CA PHE A 152 12.44 9.87 -2.86
C PHE A 152 13.03 9.81 -1.46
N VAL A 153 14.16 10.48 -1.28
CA VAL A 153 14.97 10.47 -0.06
C VAL A 153 15.31 11.90 0.30
N PHE A 154 15.30 12.24 1.58
CA PHE A 154 15.32 13.65 1.99
C PHE A 154 16.62 14.03 2.68
N HIS A 155 17.27 15.06 2.15
CA HIS A 155 18.42 15.68 2.79
C HIS A 155 17.93 16.74 3.79
N SER A 156 18.50 16.74 5.00
CA SER A 156 18.24 17.78 6.01
C SER A 156 18.99 19.09 5.72
N SER A 157 20.04 18.99 4.92
CA SER A 157 20.83 20.09 4.38
C SER A 157 21.57 19.60 3.13
N SER A 158 21.92 20.54 2.25
CA SER A 158 22.80 20.36 1.11
C SER A 158 24.18 19.83 1.54
N THR A 159 24.93 19.24 0.60
CA THR A 159 26.19 18.53 0.89
C THR A 159 27.24 18.78 -0.18
N GLY A 160 28.50 18.42 0.08
CA GLY A 160 29.57 18.62 -0.90
C GLY A 160 29.74 20.09 -1.30
N ASP A 161 30.02 20.34 -2.59
CA ASP A 161 30.37 21.67 -3.12
C ASP A 161 29.20 22.67 -3.10
N SER A 162 27.96 22.19 -3.02
CA SER A 162 26.79 23.06 -2.94
C SER A 162 26.53 23.59 -1.52
N HIS A 163 27.19 23.02 -0.51
CA HIS A 163 26.89 23.31 0.88
C HIS A 163 27.11 24.79 1.22
N GLY A 164 26.04 25.46 1.66
CA GLY A 164 26.04 26.89 1.97
C GLY A 164 26.07 27.83 0.74
N SER A 165 26.07 27.29 -0.48
CA SER A 165 26.07 28.08 -1.72
C SER A 165 24.68 28.63 -2.07
N VAL A 166 23.62 28.00 -1.55
CA VAL A 166 22.22 28.44 -1.69
C VAL A 166 21.48 28.27 -0.37
N PRO A 167 20.35 28.99 -0.14
CA PRO A 167 19.50 28.75 1.02
C PRO A 167 19.04 27.30 1.07
N GLU A 168 19.21 26.68 2.24
CA GLU A 168 18.87 25.27 2.45
C GLU A 168 17.39 24.99 2.18
N THR A 169 17.14 23.96 1.39
CA THR A 169 15.78 23.48 1.15
C THR A 169 15.43 22.41 2.18
N LYS A 170 14.27 22.54 2.82
CA LYS A 170 13.71 21.50 3.70
C LYS A 170 13.02 20.43 2.85
N ALA A 171 13.82 19.56 2.22
CA ALA A 171 13.34 18.61 1.21
C ALA A 171 12.14 17.78 1.69
N GLU A 172 12.09 17.40 2.96
CA GLU A 172 10.99 16.64 3.55
C GLU A 172 9.69 17.44 3.71
N LEU A 173 9.74 18.77 3.65
CA LEU A 173 8.59 19.67 3.72
C LEU A 173 8.21 20.25 2.37
N THR A 174 9.05 20.07 1.36
CA THR A 174 8.84 20.63 0.03
C THR A 174 7.67 19.91 -0.68
N PRO A 175 6.72 20.63 -1.29
CA PRO A 175 5.67 20.03 -2.11
C PRO A 175 6.22 19.14 -3.23
N LEU A 176 5.55 18.01 -3.47
CA LEU A 176 5.87 17.12 -4.59
C LEU A 176 5.65 17.85 -5.91
N GLY A 177 6.60 17.71 -6.84
CA GLY A 177 6.43 18.06 -8.24
C GLY A 177 5.40 17.16 -8.93
N ILE A 178 5.33 17.21 -10.25
CA ILE A 178 4.38 16.38 -11.00
C ILE A 178 4.86 14.92 -10.95
N PHE A 179 4.03 14.03 -10.40
CA PHE A 179 4.23 12.58 -10.51
C PHE A 179 3.07 11.97 -11.30
N TYR A 180 3.32 11.60 -12.56
CA TYR A 180 2.28 11.10 -13.46
C TYR A 180 2.76 9.95 -14.35
N ASN A 181 1.96 8.88 -14.46
CA ASN A 181 2.14 7.80 -15.44
C ASN A 181 3.49 7.06 -15.36
N ASN A 182 4.10 6.98 -14.17
CA ASN A 182 5.37 6.28 -13.99
C ASN A 182 5.16 4.77 -13.82
N ARG A 183 6.10 3.98 -14.37
CA ARG A 183 6.11 2.53 -14.32
C ARG A 183 7.30 2.00 -13.55
N VAL A 184 7.05 1.09 -12.62
CA VAL A 184 8.08 0.54 -11.75
C VAL A 184 7.91 -0.96 -11.59
N HIS A 185 8.85 -1.75 -12.10
CA HIS A 185 8.68 -3.21 -12.06
C HIS A 185 9.96 -4.02 -11.94
N SER A 186 9.84 -5.28 -11.54
CA SER A 186 10.98 -6.20 -11.41
C SER A 186 12.08 -5.71 -10.46
N ASN A 187 11.79 -4.79 -9.55
CA ASN A 187 12.75 -4.27 -8.56
C ASN A 187 12.77 -5.17 -7.32
N PHE A 188 13.90 -5.27 -6.64
CA PHE A 188 14.05 -6.25 -5.57
C PHE A 188 13.39 -5.85 -4.24
N LYS A 189 13.40 -4.55 -3.91
CA LYS A 189 12.84 -3.99 -2.67
C LYS A 189 11.52 -3.28 -2.91
N ALA A 190 11.48 -2.31 -3.83
CA ALA A 190 10.25 -1.56 -4.08
C ALA A 190 10.13 -1.02 -5.50
N GLY A 191 8.91 -0.87 -5.99
CA GLY A 191 8.66 -0.07 -7.17
C GLY A 191 8.90 1.42 -6.91
N LEU A 192 8.07 1.99 -6.03
CA LEU A 192 8.21 3.36 -5.49
C LEU A 192 8.54 3.30 -3.99
N PHE A 193 9.50 4.11 -3.56
CA PHE A 193 9.88 4.22 -2.16
C PHE A 193 9.98 5.69 -1.76
N ILE A 194 9.17 6.13 -0.79
CA ILE A 194 9.20 7.49 -0.23
C ILE A 194 9.40 7.35 1.27
N ASP A 195 10.65 7.36 1.71
CA ASP A 195 11.05 7.26 3.12
C ASP A 195 12.56 7.52 3.21
N LYS A 196 13.03 7.70 4.44
CA LYS A 196 14.43 7.92 4.82
C LYS A 196 14.97 9.30 4.44
N GLY A 197 16.02 9.67 5.16
CA GLY A 197 16.93 10.72 4.75
C GLY A 197 18.34 10.17 4.58
N VAL A 198 19.31 11.08 4.53
CA VAL A 198 20.73 10.73 4.58
C VAL A 198 21.43 11.46 5.72
N LYS A 199 22.49 10.84 6.24
CA LYS A 199 23.35 11.47 7.25
C LYS A 199 24.24 12.53 6.61
N THR A 200 24.12 13.78 7.04
CA THR A 200 24.87 14.93 6.51
C THR A 200 26.06 15.35 7.38
N THR A 201 26.44 14.55 8.36
CA THR A 201 27.61 14.79 9.23
C THR A 201 28.68 13.71 9.03
N ASN A 202 29.94 14.01 9.35
CA ASN A 202 31.00 13.00 9.37
C ASN A 202 30.83 12.01 10.53
N ALA A 203 31.46 10.83 10.42
CA ALA A 203 31.44 9.82 11.46
C ALA A 203 32.13 10.33 12.74
N SER A 204 31.56 10.01 13.90
CA SER A 204 32.08 10.42 15.22
C SER A 204 31.83 9.33 16.26
N ALA A 205 32.34 9.50 17.49
CA ALA A 205 32.05 8.57 18.58
C ALA A 205 30.55 8.52 18.93
N ALA A 206 29.83 9.64 18.79
CA ALA A 206 28.42 9.75 19.10
C ALA A 206 27.51 9.19 17.99
N ASP A 207 27.94 9.32 16.74
CA ASP A 207 27.28 8.71 15.58
C ASP A 207 28.35 8.08 14.67
N PRO A 208 28.60 6.76 14.82
CA PRO A 208 29.73 6.09 14.18
C PRO A 208 29.53 5.80 12.69
N ARG A 209 28.33 6.07 12.16
CA ARG A 209 27.92 5.77 10.78
C ARG A 209 28.62 6.67 9.77
N GLU A 210 28.84 6.15 8.56
CA GLU A 210 29.49 6.85 7.45
C GLU A 210 28.66 8.06 6.97
N TYR A 211 29.33 9.13 6.52
CA TYR A 211 28.70 10.26 5.84
C TYR A 211 27.91 9.81 4.60
N LEU A 212 26.72 10.38 4.38
CA LEU A 212 25.76 10.02 3.31
C LEU A 212 25.24 8.57 3.37
N CYS A 213 25.31 7.90 4.52
CA CYS A 213 24.53 6.70 4.74
C CYS A 213 23.04 7.04 4.89
N LEU A 214 22.16 6.04 4.71
CA LEU A 214 20.75 6.20 5.01
C LEU A 214 20.55 6.61 6.48
N ASP A 215 19.53 7.43 6.69
CA ASP A 215 19.10 7.90 7.99
C ASP A 215 17.58 7.75 8.18
N ASN A 216 17.17 7.45 9.41
CA ASN A 216 15.78 7.15 9.76
C ASN A 216 15.01 8.37 10.30
N SER A 217 15.57 9.58 10.30
CA SER A 217 14.94 10.76 10.92
C SER A 217 13.98 11.52 10.00
N ALA A 218 14.19 11.51 8.68
CA ALA A 218 13.39 12.32 7.76
C ALA A 218 11.96 11.77 7.58
N ARG A 219 10.99 12.68 7.50
CA ARG A 219 9.55 12.36 7.37
C ARG A 219 8.91 13.31 6.38
N PHE A 220 8.50 12.76 5.23
CA PHE A 220 7.89 13.55 4.18
C PHE A 220 6.54 14.10 4.62
N ARG A 221 6.41 15.41 4.73
CA ARG A 221 5.18 16.09 5.14
C ARG A 221 5.11 17.44 4.40
N PRO A 222 4.73 17.42 3.12
CA PRO A 222 4.73 18.61 2.28
C PRO A 222 3.82 19.72 2.81
N HIS A 223 4.34 20.95 2.89
CA HIS A 223 3.63 22.15 3.31
C HIS A 223 3.88 23.30 2.32
N GLN A 224 2.98 24.27 2.29
CA GLN A 224 3.18 25.46 1.45
C GLN A 224 4.51 26.13 1.80
N ASN A 225 5.28 26.49 0.77
CA ASN A 225 6.61 27.09 0.90
C ASN A 225 7.63 26.28 1.72
N ALA A 226 7.41 24.97 1.91
CA ALA A 226 8.22 24.12 2.78
C ALA A 226 8.31 24.63 4.24
N ASP A 227 7.26 25.33 4.70
CA ASP A 227 7.15 25.84 6.06
C ASP A 227 6.12 25.02 6.86
N PRO A 228 6.52 24.33 7.95
CA PRO A 228 5.62 23.49 8.72
C PRO A 228 4.52 24.26 9.47
N ASN A 229 4.59 25.60 9.52
CA ASN A 229 3.54 26.44 10.10
C ASN A 229 2.44 26.83 9.08
N GLN A 230 2.66 26.56 7.79
CA GLN A 230 1.70 26.84 6.73
C GLN A 230 0.77 25.64 6.50
N PRO A 231 -0.29 25.76 5.70
CA PRO A 231 -1.14 24.61 5.39
C PRO A 231 -0.37 23.48 4.70
N ARG A 232 -0.74 22.23 5.02
CA ARG A 232 -0.29 21.03 4.31
C ARG A 232 -0.65 21.09 2.83
N VAL A 233 0.19 20.48 2.00
CA VAL A 233 -0.03 20.33 0.55
C VAL A 233 0.03 18.85 0.22
N ALA A 234 -1.10 18.24 -0.14
CA ALA A 234 -1.12 16.82 -0.47
C ALA A 234 -0.15 16.48 -1.62
N ALA A 235 0.71 15.48 -1.41
CA ALA A 235 1.51 14.91 -2.48
C ALA A 235 0.67 13.94 -3.31
N VAL A 236 0.45 14.26 -4.59
CA VAL A 236 -0.40 13.46 -5.48
C VAL A 236 0.45 12.57 -6.37
N ILE A 237 0.23 11.27 -6.25
CA ILE A 237 0.81 10.22 -7.10
C ILE A 237 -0.32 9.74 -8.01
N ASP A 238 -0.27 10.15 -9.27
CA ASP A 238 -1.33 9.87 -10.25
C ASP A 238 -0.85 8.86 -11.30
N ASN A 239 -1.62 7.81 -11.50
CA ASN A 239 -1.34 6.77 -12.49
C ASN A 239 0.03 6.08 -12.32
N LEU A 240 0.34 5.64 -11.10
CA LEU A 240 1.47 4.75 -10.85
C LEU A 240 1.11 3.33 -11.30
N ILE A 241 1.97 2.74 -12.12
CA ILE A 241 1.83 1.33 -12.54
C ILE A 241 2.99 0.54 -11.97
N SER A 242 2.72 -0.24 -10.93
CA SER A 242 3.72 -0.97 -10.18
C SER A 242 3.47 -2.48 -10.23
N PHE A 243 4.41 -3.24 -10.79
CA PHE A 243 4.19 -4.68 -10.90
C PHE A 243 5.44 -5.52 -10.77
N LYS A 244 5.29 -6.79 -10.41
CA LYS A 244 6.41 -7.76 -10.33
C LYS A 244 7.59 -7.30 -9.45
N ASN A 245 7.37 -6.36 -8.53
CA ASN A 245 8.38 -5.99 -7.56
C ASN A 245 8.43 -7.09 -6.49
N ASN A 246 9.64 -7.52 -6.16
CA ASN A 246 9.86 -8.73 -5.38
C ASN A 246 9.35 -8.61 -3.94
N ASP A 247 9.29 -7.41 -3.37
CA ASP A 247 8.72 -7.16 -2.04
C ASP A 247 7.55 -6.17 -2.14
N LEU A 248 7.80 -4.88 -2.39
CA LEU A 248 6.78 -3.84 -2.32
C LEU A 248 6.47 -3.23 -3.69
N GLY A 249 5.20 -3.06 -4.04
CA GLY A 249 4.82 -2.25 -5.19
C GLY A 249 5.07 -0.77 -4.93
N ALA A 250 4.68 -0.30 -3.74
CA ALA A 250 5.11 0.97 -3.20
C ALA A 250 5.18 0.95 -1.66
N TRP A 251 6.17 1.64 -1.11
CA TRP A 251 6.29 1.98 0.32
C TRP A 251 6.33 3.48 0.46
N ILE A 252 5.42 4.03 1.27
CA ILE A 252 5.31 5.47 1.43
C ILE A 252 5.16 5.80 2.90
N ARG A 253 6.11 6.57 3.42
CA ARG A 253 6.08 7.15 4.75
C ARG A 253 5.95 8.66 4.68
N GLY A 254 4.91 9.20 5.30
CA GLY A 254 4.74 10.65 5.35
C GLY A 254 3.38 11.14 5.86
N GLY A 255 3.13 12.43 5.67
CA GLY A 255 1.88 13.13 5.98
C GLY A 255 0.84 12.96 4.87
N ASP A 256 0.32 14.09 4.35
CA ASP A 256 -0.76 14.09 3.35
C ASP A 256 -0.32 13.58 1.98
N ILE A 257 -0.77 12.36 1.62
CA ILE A 257 -0.40 11.69 0.37
C ILE A 257 -1.62 11.03 -0.25
N VAL A 258 -1.80 11.25 -1.57
CA VAL A 258 -2.91 10.71 -2.35
C VAL A 258 -2.36 9.87 -3.48
N ILE A 259 -2.75 8.59 -3.53
CA ILE A 259 -2.57 7.73 -4.70
C ILE A 259 -3.90 7.61 -5.42
N GLN A 260 -3.91 7.90 -6.72
CA GLN A 260 -5.11 7.79 -7.53
C GLN A 260 -4.82 7.17 -8.89
N ASN A 261 -5.86 6.59 -9.49
CA ASN A 261 -5.82 6.03 -10.86
C ASN A 261 -4.65 5.07 -11.07
N SER A 262 -4.31 4.24 -10.08
CA SER A 262 -3.05 3.47 -10.07
C SER A 262 -3.27 1.95 -10.13
N GLY A 263 -2.31 1.23 -10.70
CA GLY A 263 -2.34 -0.22 -10.87
C GLY A 263 -1.21 -0.94 -10.14
N PHE A 264 -1.54 -1.93 -9.32
CA PHE A 264 -0.58 -2.74 -8.58
C PHE A 264 -0.77 -4.23 -8.90
N ALA A 265 0.23 -4.89 -9.50
CA ALA A 265 0.08 -6.28 -9.94
C ALA A 265 1.27 -7.18 -9.61
N ASP A 266 1.05 -8.42 -9.17
CA ASP A 266 2.12 -9.42 -8.97
C ASP A 266 3.26 -9.00 -8.00
N ASN A 267 3.00 -8.05 -7.11
CA ASN A 267 3.94 -7.63 -6.07
C ASN A 267 3.80 -8.52 -4.83
N GLY A 268 4.82 -8.58 -3.97
CA GLY A 268 4.68 -9.21 -2.64
C GLY A 268 3.61 -8.51 -1.81
N VAL A 269 3.71 -7.19 -1.74
CA VAL A 269 2.68 -6.29 -1.23
C VAL A 269 2.43 -5.23 -2.28
N GLY A 270 1.18 -4.99 -2.69
CA GLY A 270 0.89 -3.97 -3.70
C GLY A 270 1.24 -2.57 -3.21
N LEU A 271 0.70 -2.16 -2.06
CA LEU A 271 0.94 -0.84 -1.48
C LEU A 271 0.96 -0.90 0.04
N SER A 272 1.94 -0.25 0.65
CA SER A 272 2.04 -0.04 2.10
C SER A 272 2.20 1.43 2.42
N PHE A 273 1.35 1.92 3.31
CA PHE A 273 1.43 3.25 3.89
C PHE A 273 1.97 3.19 5.30
N ALA A 274 2.84 4.13 5.65
CA ALA A 274 3.30 4.33 7.01
C ALA A 274 3.10 5.79 7.39
N SER A 275 2.46 6.04 8.51
CA SER A 275 2.52 7.36 9.14
C SER A 275 3.82 7.46 9.96
N ASP A 276 3.99 8.57 10.68
CA ASP A 276 5.19 8.78 11.47
C ASP A 276 5.07 8.16 12.87
N GLY A 277 5.67 6.98 13.11
CA GLY A 277 5.91 6.45 14.46
C GLY A 277 4.66 6.17 15.32
N SER A 278 4.72 6.49 16.62
CA SER A 278 3.66 6.25 17.64
C SER A 278 2.54 7.30 17.67
N TYR A 279 2.57 8.29 16.80
CA TYR A 279 1.45 9.16 16.42
C TYR A 279 2.02 10.09 15.34
N PRO A 280 1.23 10.50 14.33
CA PRO A 280 1.77 11.37 13.28
C PRO A 280 2.43 12.63 13.86
N LYS A 281 3.66 12.94 13.43
CA LYS A 281 4.33 14.21 13.77
C LYS A 281 3.60 15.41 13.17
N ASP A 282 2.99 15.19 12.01
CA ASP A 282 2.12 16.14 11.35
C ASP A 282 0.66 15.87 11.74
N GLU A 283 0.18 16.59 12.74
CA GLU A 283 -1.12 16.34 13.35
C GLU A 283 -2.26 16.58 12.34
N GLY A 284 -3.14 15.59 12.19
CA GLY A 284 -4.25 15.64 11.24
C GLY A 284 -3.89 15.27 9.80
N SER A 285 -2.65 14.83 9.54
CA SER A 285 -2.29 14.28 8.23
C SER A 285 -2.97 12.93 7.97
N SER A 286 -3.27 12.63 6.70
CA SER A 286 -3.91 11.38 6.28
C SER A 286 -3.41 10.89 4.92
N GLN A 287 -3.52 9.59 4.68
CA GLN A 287 -3.10 8.99 3.42
C GLN A 287 -4.30 8.34 2.71
N GLU A 288 -4.47 8.63 1.42
CA GLU A 288 -5.63 8.17 0.64
C GLU A 288 -5.22 7.38 -0.60
N VAL A 289 -5.98 6.32 -0.90
CA VAL A 289 -5.97 5.59 -2.17
C VAL A 289 -7.36 5.62 -2.78
N THR A 290 -7.47 6.00 -4.04
CA THR A 290 -8.74 5.97 -4.78
C THR A 290 -8.55 5.50 -6.23
N GLN A 291 -9.63 5.04 -6.86
CA GLN A 291 -9.69 4.71 -8.29
C GLN A 291 -8.56 3.77 -8.73
N SER A 292 -8.20 2.76 -7.92
CA SER A 292 -7.01 1.94 -8.14
C SER A 292 -7.34 0.45 -8.30
N LEU A 293 -6.50 -0.26 -9.06
CA LEU A 293 -6.62 -1.70 -9.30
C LEU A 293 -5.49 -2.47 -8.64
N PHE A 294 -5.87 -3.48 -7.86
CA PHE A 294 -4.95 -4.42 -7.23
C PHE A 294 -5.15 -5.81 -7.83
N VAL A 295 -4.08 -6.39 -8.35
CA VAL A 295 -4.05 -7.73 -8.95
C VAL A 295 -3.03 -8.59 -8.20
N GLY A 296 -3.49 -9.56 -7.41
CA GLY A 296 -2.59 -10.43 -6.67
C GLY A 296 -1.68 -11.22 -7.61
N GLU A 297 -2.31 -11.95 -8.52
CA GLU A 297 -1.65 -12.78 -9.51
C GLU A 297 -2.26 -12.55 -10.90
N SER A 298 -1.51 -11.91 -11.79
CA SER A 298 -1.96 -11.64 -13.16
C SER A 298 -1.65 -12.81 -14.11
N ARG A 299 -2.07 -12.69 -15.38
CA ARG A 299 -1.68 -13.63 -16.45
C ARG A 299 -0.21 -13.53 -16.85
N ASN A 300 0.48 -12.47 -16.46
CA ASN A 300 1.92 -12.37 -16.64
C ASN A 300 2.60 -13.28 -15.61
N ARG A 301 2.99 -14.49 -16.02
CA ARG A 301 3.67 -15.45 -15.12
C ARG A 301 5.12 -15.07 -14.83
N GLY A 302 5.69 -14.10 -15.54
CA GLY A 302 7.11 -13.82 -15.51
C GLY A 302 7.94 -14.93 -16.15
N THR A 303 9.25 -14.86 -15.99
CA THR A 303 10.21 -15.82 -16.53
C THR A 303 10.95 -16.52 -15.40
N ASN A 304 11.29 -17.79 -15.63
CA ASN A 304 12.14 -18.54 -14.71
C ASN A 304 13.61 -18.15 -14.97
N GLY A 305 14.24 -17.48 -14.02
CA GLY A 305 15.63 -17.01 -14.12
C GLY A 305 15.81 -15.56 -13.68
N GLY A 306 16.97 -14.99 -13.99
CA GLY A 306 17.36 -13.66 -13.52
C GLY A 306 17.79 -13.64 -12.05
N GLN A 307 17.70 -12.47 -11.41
CA GLN A 307 18.08 -12.32 -9.99
C GLN A 307 17.04 -12.88 -9.01
N ASN A 308 15.77 -12.99 -9.43
CA ASN A 308 14.73 -13.61 -8.61
C ASN A 308 14.73 -15.13 -8.81
N LYS A 309 15.11 -15.86 -7.77
CA LYS A 309 15.16 -17.33 -7.76
C LYS A 309 13.84 -18.02 -7.41
N TYR A 310 12.78 -17.27 -7.08
CA TYR A 310 11.54 -17.83 -6.57
C TYR A 310 10.57 -18.15 -7.72
N TRP A 311 10.38 -19.43 -7.98
CA TRP A 311 9.51 -19.98 -9.01
C TRP A 311 8.59 -21.03 -8.39
N GLY A 312 7.27 -20.91 -8.59
CA GLY A 312 6.30 -21.79 -7.94
C GLY A 312 4.90 -21.72 -8.53
N ILE A 313 4.00 -22.56 -8.02
CA ILE A 313 2.62 -22.66 -8.48
C ILE A 313 1.85 -21.39 -8.09
N GLY A 314 1.20 -20.77 -9.07
CA GLY A 314 0.28 -19.66 -8.88
C GLY A 314 -1.09 -20.10 -8.39
N GLY A 315 -1.75 -19.29 -7.58
CA GLY A 315 -3.10 -19.55 -7.08
C GLY A 315 -4.19 -19.41 -8.15
N THR A 316 -3.98 -18.57 -9.16
CA THR A 316 -5.04 -18.24 -10.13
C THR A 316 -5.26 -19.26 -11.23
N ASP A 317 -4.20 -19.98 -11.63
CA ASP A 317 -4.25 -20.90 -12.78
C ASP A 317 -3.47 -22.20 -12.55
N ALA A 318 -3.00 -22.44 -11.32
CA ALA A 318 -2.19 -23.59 -10.91
C ALA A 318 -0.93 -23.82 -11.79
N LYS A 319 -0.46 -22.78 -12.50
CA LYS A 319 0.72 -22.86 -13.37
C LYS A 319 1.92 -22.22 -12.70
N MET A 320 3.10 -22.66 -13.14
CA MET A 320 4.37 -22.14 -12.61
C MET A 320 4.57 -20.67 -13.01
N ARG A 321 5.00 -19.86 -12.04
CA ARG A 321 5.24 -18.42 -12.19
C ARG A 321 6.36 -17.93 -11.28
N THR A 322 6.88 -16.74 -11.57
CA THR A 322 7.76 -16.00 -10.66
C THR A 322 6.95 -15.55 -9.44
N LEU A 323 7.49 -15.79 -8.25
CA LEU A 323 6.88 -15.42 -6.97
C LEU A 323 7.68 -14.33 -6.25
N PRO A 324 7.03 -13.44 -5.49
CA PRO A 324 7.71 -12.46 -4.67
C PRO A 324 8.32 -13.13 -3.43
N ARG A 325 9.56 -12.80 -3.08
CA ARG A 325 10.26 -13.13 -1.82
C ARG A 325 10.47 -14.61 -1.46
N ASN A 326 9.47 -15.46 -1.57
CA ASN A 326 9.49 -16.89 -1.28
C ASN A 326 8.21 -17.55 -1.82
N ARG A 327 8.24 -18.87 -2.01
CA ARG A 327 7.07 -19.68 -2.38
C ARG A 327 5.90 -19.55 -1.39
N THR A 328 6.18 -19.39 -0.09
CA THR A 328 5.18 -19.30 0.99
C THR A 328 4.85 -17.86 1.43
N PHE A 329 5.47 -16.84 0.80
CA PHE A 329 5.32 -15.45 1.23
C PHE A 329 3.86 -14.99 1.11
N PRO A 330 3.22 -14.47 2.18
CA PRO A 330 1.83 -14.05 2.13
C PRO A 330 1.67 -12.80 1.28
N ILE A 331 1.04 -12.95 0.11
CA ILE A 331 0.80 -11.84 -0.82
C ILE A 331 -0.36 -10.98 -0.32
N ARG A 332 -0.20 -9.66 -0.37
CA ARG A 332 -1.22 -8.69 0.03
C ARG A 332 -1.42 -7.64 -1.05
N GLY A 333 -2.67 -7.30 -1.38
CA GLY A 333 -2.97 -6.20 -2.31
C GLY A 333 -2.66 -4.86 -1.67
N PHE A 334 -3.44 -4.51 -0.66
CA PHE A 334 -3.25 -3.32 0.17
C PHE A 334 -2.88 -3.72 1.60
N GLN A 335 -1.82 -3.13 2.13
CA GLN A 335 -1.34 -3.41 3.48
C GLN A 335 -1.64 -2.23 4.42
N ILE A 336 -2.49 -2.49 5.40
CA ILE A 336 -2.77 -1.58 6.51
C ILE A 336 -1.60 -1.63 7.50
N TYR A 337 -1.12 -0.45 7.86
CA TYR A 337 -0.06 -0.21 8.84
C TYR A 337 -0.36 1.14 9.55
N ASP A 338 0.62 1.77 10.22
CA ASP A 338 0.49 2.85 11.22
C ASP A 338 -0.80 3.74 11.16
N GLY A 339 -1.13 4.35 10.01
CA GLY A 339 -2.38 5.12 9.79
C GLY A 339 -2.40 6.54 10.37
N PRO A 340 -3.43 7.37 10.07
CA PRO A 340 -4.71 7.02 9.48
C PRO A 340 -4.67 6.93 7.95
N LEU A 341 -5.29 5.89 7.40
CA LEU A 341 -5.40 5.68 5.97
C LEU A 341 -6.84 5.54 5.49
N ARG A 342 -7.06 5.84 4.21
CA ARG A 342 -8.32 5.66 3.52
C ARG A 342 -8.11 4.92 2.20
N LEU A 343 -8.84 3.84 2.00
CA LEU A 343 -8.88 3.11 0.74
C LEU A 343 -10.31 3.16 0.22
N THR A 344 -10.49 3.73 -0.97
CA THR A 344 -11.82 3.89 -1.57
C THR A 344 -11.83 3.56 -3.06
N GLN A 345 -13.01 3.25 -3.61
CA GLN A 345 -13.27 3.13 -5.05
C GLN A 345 -12.18 2.33 -5.78
N SER A 346 -11.83 1.16 -5.24
CA SER A 346 -10.71 0.36 -5.73
C SER A 346 -11.15 -1.09 -5.95
N THR A 347 -10.56 -1.72 -6.96
CA THR A 347 -10.92 -3.08 -7.41
C THR A 347 -9.80 -4.05 -7.08
N PHE A 348 -10.16 -5.20 -6.51
CA PHE A 348 -9.25 -6.30 -6.20
C PHE A 348 -9.59 -7.55 -7.00
N ARG A 349 -8.57 -8.21 -7.54
CA ARG A 349 -8.72 -9.48 -8.28
C ARG A 349 -7.47 -10.36 -8.23
N GLY A 350 -7.65 -11.64 -8.51
CA GLY A 350 -6.54 -12.61 -8.59
C GLY A 350 -5.84 -12.85 -7.24
N PHE A 351 -6.58 -12.77 -6.13
CA PHE A 351 -6.07 -13.10 -4.80
C PHE A 351 -6.57 -14.47 -4.35
N ILE A 352 -5.98 -15.53 -4.88
CA ILE A 352 -6.39 -16.92 -4.62
C ILE A 352 -5.34 -17.61 -3.75
N PRO A 353 -5.65 -17.98 -2.49
CA PRO A 353 -4.73 -18.73 -1.65
C PRO A 353 -4.40 -20.11 -2.24
N THR A 354 -3.19 -20.59 -1.98
CA THR A 354 -2.80 -21.98 -2.21
C THR A 354 -2.60 -22.69 -0.87
N PRO A 355 -2.47 -24.03 -0.83
CA PRO A 355 -2.18 -24.75 0.41
C PRO A 355 -0.90 -24.28 1.13
N GLU A 356 0.02 -23.63 0.40
CA GLU A 356 1.33 -23.19 0.92
C GLU A 356 1.45 -21.69 1.12
N ARG A 357 0.52 -20.90 0.55
CA ARG A 357 0.64 -19.44 0.49
C ARG A 357 -0.71 -18.77 0.67
N TYR A 358 -0.79 -17.90 1.68
CA TYR A 358 -1.90 -16.97 1.82
C TYR A 358 -1.79 -15.86 0.77
N THR A 359 -2.93 -15.43 0.25
CA THR A 359 -3.01 -14.33 -0.69
C THR A 359 -4.32 -13.59 -0.40
N SER A 360 -4.23 -12.32 0.03
CA SER A 360 -5.39 -11.52 0.44
C SER A 360 -5.43 -10.16 -0.25
N ALA A 361 -6.63 -9.65 -0.48
CA ALA A 361 -6.83 -8.32 -1.06
C ALA A 361 -6.37 -7.23 -0.08
N VAL A 362 -6.87 -7.27 1.16
CA VAL A 362 -6.43 -6.41 2.27
C VAL A 362 -5.69 -7.26 3.31
N GLY A 363 -4.62 -6.73 3.89
CA GLY A 363 -3.90 -7.37 4.99
C GLY A 363 -3.15 -6.36 5.83
N PHE A 364 -2.39 -6.84 6.81
CA PHE A 364 -1.62 -6.01 7.73
C PHE A 364 -0.12 -6.24 7.58
N SER A 365 0.68 -5.28 8.06
CA SER A 365 2.13 -5.42 8.14
C SER A 365 2.52 -6.66 8.94
N LEU A 366 3.53 -7.39 8.47
CA LEU A 366 4.03 -8.57 9.17
C LEU A 366 4.82 -8.17 10.41
N LYS A 367 4.68 -8.95 11.48
CA LYS A 367 5.45 -8.78 12.73
C LYS A 367 5.33 -7.35 13.25
N ASN A 368 4.10 -6.86 13.32
CA ASN A 368 3.85 -5.47 13.57
C ASN A 368 4.02 -5.16 15.07
N THR A 369 5.14 -4.52 15.42
CA THR A 369 5.33 -3.94 16.76
C THR A 369 4.65 -2.59 16.90
N TRP A 370 4.35 -1.91 15.80
CA TRP A 370 3.88 -0.54 15.77
C TRP A 370 2.36 -0.44 15.79
N GLN A 371 1.88 0.76 16.07
CA GLN A 371 0.47 1.04 16.27
C GLN A 371 -0.38 0.83 15.02
N LEU A 372 -1.68 0.71 15.23
CA LEU A 372 -2.72 0.79 14.21
C LEU A 372 -3.84 1.65 14.76
N THR A 373 -4.55 2.37 13.89
CA THR A 373 -5.66 3.24 14.31
C THR A 373 -7.02 2.71 13.87
N PRO A 374 -8.07 2.88 14.70
CA PRO A 374 -9.44 2.62 14.27
C PRO A 374 -9.92 3.59 13.18
N ARG A 375 -9.13 4.61 12.82
CA ARG A 375 -9.43 5.57 11.74
C ARG A 375 -8.95 5.10 10.36
N ASN A 376 -8.49 3.86 10.25
CA ASN A 376 -8.19 3.22 8.96
C ASN A 376 -9.51 2.85 8.27
N ASN A 377 -9.89 3.59 7.23
CA ASN A 377 -11.22 3.52 6.62
C ASN A 377 -11.19 2.84 5.25
N LEU A 378 -12.13 1.93 5.03
CA LEU A 378 -12.37 1.25 3.77
C LEU A 378 -13.80 1.51 3.31
N SER A 379 -13.99 1.75 2.02
CA SER A 379 -15.30 2.02 1.42
C SER A 379 -15.28 1.81 -0.09
N GLN A 380 -16.43 1.58 -0.71
CA GLN A 380 -16.60 1.50 -2.15
C GLN A 380 -15.64 0.50 -2.83
N LEU A 381 -15.31 -0.61 -2.16
CA LEU A 381 -14.37 -1.60 -2.68
C LEU A 381 -15.09 -2.69 -3.47
N SER A 382 -14.49 -3.11 -4.57
CA SER A 382 -14.99 -4.20 -5.40
C SER A 382 -14.03 -5.37 -5.36
N PHE A 383 -14.53 -6.56 -5.01
CA PHE A 383 -13.76 -7.80 -4.99
C PHE A 383 -14.31 -8.74 -6.06
N GLN A 384 -13.50 -9.06 -7.06
CA GLN A 384 -13.89 -10.03 -8.09
C GLN A 384 -13.98 -11.44 -7.50
N SER A 385 -14.68 -12.35 -8.20
CA SER A 385 -14.82 -13.77 -7.81
C SER A 385 -13.50 -14.52 -7.64
N THR A 386 -12.40 -13.97 -8.16
CA THR A 386 -11.03 -14.48 -8.01
C THR A 386 -10.34 -13.98 -6.73
N VAL A 387 -11.07 -13.38 -5.79
CA VAL A 387 -10.58 -13.01 -4.47
C VAL A 387 -11.10 -14.01 -3.44
N GLY A 388 -10.23 -14.92 -3.00
CA GLY A 388 -10.56 -15.90 -1.96
C GLY A 388 -10.55 -15.31 -0.54
N LEU A 389 -9.61 -14.40 -0.25
CA LEU A 389 -9.53 -13.70 1.03
C LEU A 389 -9.60 -12.19 0.80
N GLN A 390 -10.74 -11.58 1.13
CA GLN A 390 -10.92 -10.13 1.03
C GLN A 390 -10.08 -9.39 2.08
N ALA A 391 -10.03 -9.89 3.32
CA ALA A 391 -9.10 -9.43 4.34
C ALA A 391 -8.44 -10.61 5.07
N PHE A 392 -7.26 -10.39 5.65
CA PHE A 392 -6.57 -11.39 6.46
C PHE A 392 -5.71 -10.75 7.55
N PHE A 393 -5.95 -11.15 8.81
CA PHE A 393 -5.31 -10.61 10.01
C PHE A 393 -4.11 -11.45 10.49
N GLY A 394 -3.59 -12.31 9.61
CA GLY A 394 -2.46 -13.19 9.92
C GLY A 394 -2.83 -14.40 10.77
N ARG A 395 -1.92 -15.37 10.82
CA ARG A 395 -1.95 -16.55 11.70
C ARG A 395 -0.52 -16.96 12.01
N PRO A 396 -0.26 -17.55 13.19
CA PRO A 396 1.07 -18.01 13.52
C PRO A 396 1.69 -18.88 12.43
N GLY A 397 2.99 -18.69 12.17
CA GLY A 397 3.71 -19.39 11.11
C GLY A 397 4.95 -18.64 10.64
N GLN A 398 5.62 -19.17 9.61
CA GLN A 398 6.93 -18.67 9.13
C GLN A 398 7.03 -17.14 8.96
N TRP A 399 5.98 -16.49 8.48
CA TRP A 399 5.98 -15.06 8.15
C TRP A 399 5.41 -14.17 9.26
N PHE A 400 4.42 -14.67 9.98
CA PHE A 400 3.74 -13.95 11.06
C PHE A 400 4.36 -14.23 12.44
N GLU A 401 5.30 -15.17 12.54
CA GLU A 401 5.83 -15.70 13.81
C GLU A 401 4.69 -16.18 14.70
N GLU A 402 4.59 -15.67 15.93
CA GLU A 402 3.47 -15.96 16.83
C GLU A 402 2.23 -15.10 16.53
N ASN A 403 2.33 -14.12 15.63
CA ASN A 403 1.28 -13.13 15.35
C ASN A 403 0.78 -12.44 16.62
N ASP A 404 1.72 -12.15 17.53
CA ASP A 404 1.51 -11.78 18.93
C ASP A 404 2.27 -10.51 19.33
N LEU A 405 2.69 -9.69 18.36
CA LEU A 405 3.22 -8.36 18.65
C LEU A 405 2.08 -7.35 18.83
N ASP A 406 2.35 -6.25 19.52
CA ASP A 406 1.31 -5.31 19.96
C ASP A 406 0.48 -4.74 18.80
N GLY A 407 1.09 -4.50 17.63
CA GLY A 407 0.40 -4.10 16.41
C GLY A 407 -0.38 -5.24 15.75
N ASP A 408 0.13 -6.48 15.80
CA ASP A 408 -0.60 -7.65 15.32
C ASP A 408 -1.92 -7.81 16.09
N LYS A 409 -1.89 -7.73 17.43
CA LYS A 409 -3.08 -7.89 18.30
C LYS A 409 -4.07 -6.73 18.20
N ASN A 410 -3.59 -5.53 17.89
CA ASN A 410 -4.40 -4.33 17.70
C ASN A 410 -4.79 -4.10 16.23
N SER A 411 -4.65 -5.10 15.35
CA SER A 411 -5.09 -4.96 13.97
C SER A 411 -6.59 -4.73 13.86
N ILE A 412 -6.95 -3.60 13.23
CA ILE A 412 -8.32 -3.12 13.03
C ILE A 412 -8.45 -2.27 11.75
N PHE A 413 -9.65 -2.27 11.16
CA PHE A 413 -10.08 -1.25 10.20
C PHE A 413 -11.59 -0.99 10.31
N HIS A 414 -12.05 0.15 9.78
CA HIS A 414 -13.45 0.57 9.71
C HIS A 414 -13.99 0.40 8.28
N ASP A 415 -15.00 -0.44 8.11
CA ASP A 415 -15.77 -0.55 6.87
C ASP A 415 -16.96 0.41 6.93
N LEU A 416 -16.88 1.50 6.17
CA LEU A 416 -17.85 2.60 6.27
C LEU A 416 -19.19 2.25 5.63
N ASP A 417 -19.18 1.49 4.53
CA ASP A 417 -20.37 1.24 3.71
C ASP A 417 -20.74 -0.24 3.57
N GLY A 418 -19.96 -1.14 4.19
CA GLY A 418 -20.21 -2.57 4.14
C GLY A 418 -19.65 -3.23 2.88
N SER A 419 -18.90 -2.50 2.03
CA SER A 419 -18.34 -3.06 0.79
C SER A 419 -17.30 -4.16 1.02
N VAL A 420 -16.77 -4.28 2.25
CA VAL A 420 -15.79 -5.30 2.63
C VAL A 420 -16.45 -6.42 3.44
N THR A 421 -17.21 -6.05 4.47
CA THR A 421 -17.73 -6.97 5.50
C THR A 421 -19.17 -7.40 5.25
N GLY A 422 -19.89 -6.67 4.40
CA GLY A 422 -21.36 -6.73 4.27
C GLY A 422 -22.11 -5.93 5.34
N TYR A 423 -21.43 -5.34 6.32
CA TYR A 423 -22.05 -4.58 7.42
C TYR A 423 -21.58 -3.12 7.38
N SER A 424 -22.48 -2.19 7.08
CA SER A 424 -22.16 -0.76 7.03
C SER A 424 -21.81 -0.20 8.39
N ASP A 425 -20.82 0.70 8.46
CA ASP A 425 -20.39 1.34 9.70
C ASP A 425 -19.94 0.34 10.79
N THR A 426 -19.12 -0.63 10.40
CA THR A 426 -18.58 -1.65 11.31
C THR A 426 -17.08 -1.76 11.28
N TYR A 427 -16.50 -2.30 12.34
CA TYR A 427 -15.06 -2.46 12.50
C TYR A 427 -14.70 -3.93 12.45
N SER A 428 -13.72 -4.29 11.63
CA SER A 428 -13.12 -5.63 11.64
C SER A 428 -11.79 -5.59 12.35
N GLY A 429 -11.61 -6.45 13.36
CA GLY A 429 -10.37 -6.57 14.11
C GLY A 429 -9.98 -8.02 14.40
N ARG A 430 -8.83 -8.21 15.04
CA ARG A 430 -8.34 -9.53 15.50
C ARG A 430 -9.39 -10.28 16.32
N ALA A 431 -9.63 -11.54 15.97
CA ALA A 431 -10.67 -12.38 16.60
C ALA A 431 -10.44 -12.67 18.09
N ASP A 432 -9.20 -12.58 18.56
CA ASP A 432 -8.80 -12.79 19.96
C ASP A 432 -8.68 -11.48 20.76
N ASN A 433 -8.92 -10.32 20.14
CA ASN A 433 -8.96 -9.05 20.85
C ASN A 433 -10.35 -8.83 21.47
N TYR A 434 -10.49 -9.16 22.75
CA TYR A 434 -11.75 -8.98 23.49
C TYR A 434 -11.98 -7.55 23.99
N LEU A 435 -11.07 -6.59 23.74
CA LEU A 435 -11.32 -5.19 24.06
C LEU A 435 -12.31 -4.54 23.09
N ILE A 436 -12.43 -5.12 21.89
CA ILE A 436 -13.22 -4.57 20.78
C ILE A 436 -14.53 -5.33 20.48
N GLN A 437 -14.80 -6.44 21.19
CA GLN A 437 -15.94 -7.32 20.88
C GLN A 437 -17.22 -6.94 21.61
N HIS A 438 -18.36 -7.53 21.27
CA HIS A 438 -19.59 -7.52 22.06
C HIS A 438 -20.44 -8.73 21.62
N PRO A 439 -21.50 -9.13 22.35
CA PRO A 439 -22.23 -10.36 22.04
C PRO A 439 -22.83 -10.44 20.62
N GLY A 440 -23.15 -9.29 20.04
CA GLY A 440 -23.66 -9.18 18.66
C GLY A 440 -22.63 -9.32 17.54
N CYS A 441 -21.31 -9.34 17.84
CA CYS A 441 -20.30 -9.38 16.79
C CYS A 441 -20.34 -10.66 15.94
N VAL A 442 -19.91 -10.53 14.69
CA VAL A 442 -19.87 -11.64 13.72
C VAL A 442 -18.43 -12.14 13.56
N LYS A 443 -18.22 -13.45 13.78
CA LYS A 443 -16.89 -14.07 13.62
C LYS A 443 -16.61 -14.36 12.15
N MET A 444 -15.46 -13.91 11.66
CA MET A 444 -14.97 -14.15 10.30
C MET A 444 -13.75 -15.07 10.34
N ALA A 445 -14.00 -16.37 10.52
CA ALA A 445 -12.95 -17.37 10.79
C ALA A 445 -11.86 -17.44 9.71
N GLN A 446 -12.25 -17.29 8.43
CA GLN A 446 -11.29 -17.30 7.31
C GLN A 446 -10.30 -16.13 7.38
N TRP A 447 -10.73 -14.99 7.93
CA TRP A 447 -9.89 -13.79 8.06
C TRP A 447 -9.06 -13.78 9.35
N ASN A 448 -9.33 -14.70 10.28
CA ASN A 448 -8.87 -14.63 11.67
C ASN A 448 -9.33 -13.34 12.37
N ALA A 449 -10.58 -12.96 12.11
CA ALA A 449 -11.14 -11.67 12.51
C ALA A 449 -12.54 -11.78 13.14
N VAL A 450 -12.98 -10.68 13.73
CA VAL A 450 -14.33 -10.42 14.22
C VAL A 450 -14.78 -9.06 13.72
N THR A 451 -16.05 -8.95 13.30
CA THR A 451 -16.68 -7.71 12.85
C THR A 451 -17.73 -7.26 13.85
N CYS A 452 -17.62 -6.00 14.28
CA CYS A 452 -18.39 -5.45 15.38
C CYS A 452 -18.85 -4.02 15.06
N SER A 453 -20.05 -3.66 15.52
CA SER A 453 -20.51 -2.28 15.60
C SER A 453 -19.96 -1.63 16.86
N GLY A 454 -19.73 -0.32 16.82
CA GLY A 454 -19.25 0.37 18.01
C GLY A 454 -18.53 1.67 17.71
N ARG A 455 -18.04 2.30 18.78
CA ARG A 455 -17.15 3.44 18.72
C ARG A 455 -15.83 3.05 19.35
N TYR A 456 -14.74 3.28 18.64
CA TYR A 456 -13.41 2.84 19.06
C TYR A 456 -12.42 3.99 19.01
N SER A 457 -11.60 4.09 20.06
CA SER A 457 -10.53 5.08 20.18
C SER A 457 -9.32 4.43 20.87
N GLN A 458 -8.24 5.18 21.05
CA GLN A 458 -6.97 4.66 21.55
C GLN A 458 -6.50 5.45 22.76
N VAL A 459 -5.91 4.75 23.72
CA VAL A 459 -5.21 5.41 24.82
C VAL A 459 -3.73 5.16 24.63
N TYR A 460 -2.94 6.21 24.49
CA TYR A 460 -1.49 6.09 24.51
C TYR A 460 -1.00 6.13 25.95
N ILE A 461 -0.45 5.00 26.37
CA ILE A 461 -0.05 4.73 27.74
C ILE A 461 1.48 4.79 27.78
N GLN A 462 2.04 5.75 28.49
CA GLN A 462 3.47 5.83 28.76
C GLN A 462 3.71 5.52 30.23
N THR A 463 4.67 4.65 30.51
CA THR A 463 5.02 4.26 31.88
C THR A 463 6.48 4.59 32.18
N GLN A 464 6.79 4.92 33.42
CA GLN A 464 8.17 5.09 33.89
C GLN A 464 8.39 4.49 35.28
N GLY A 465 9.64 4.13 35.56
CA GLY A 465 10.05 3.66 36.89
C GLY A 465 9.87 2.15 37.10
N ALA A 466 9.60 1.39 36.04
CA ALA A 466 9.57 -0.06 36.03
C ALA A 466 10.10 -0.59 34.70
N SER A 467 11.15 -1.41 34.72
CA SER A 467 11.72 -2.01 33.52
C SER A 467 10.97 -3.28 33.10
N SER A 468 10.90 -3.53 31.79
CA SER A 468 10.35 -4.77 31.20
C SER A 468 8.94 -5.15 31.68
N LEU A 469 8.04 -4.16 31.67
CA LEU A 469 6.67 -4.34 32.09
C LEU A 469 5.81 -4.77 30.90
N SER A 470 5.11 -5.90 30.99
CA SER A 470 3.98 -6.20 30.09
C SER A 470 2.69 -5.71 30.74
N LEU A 471 1.78 -5.18 29.94
CA LEU A 471 0.50 -4.65 30.37
C LEU A 471 -0.61 -5.63 29.97
N SER A 472 -1.33 -6.17 30.96
CA SER A 472 -2.56 -6.93 30.76
C SER A 472 -3.75 -6.00 30.95
N ILE A 473 -4.60 -5.92 29.93
CA ILE A 473 -5.80 -5.09 29.93
C ILE A 473 -7.00 -6.01 29.88
N ASN A 474 -7.84 -5.90 30.89
CA ASN A 474 -9.04 -6.71 31.02
C ASN A 474 -10.23 -5.77 30.85
N ARG A 475 -11.16 -6.12 29.97
CA ARG A 475 -12.46 -5.44 29.91
C ARG A 475 -13.35 -6.07 30.97
N ASP A 476 -14.07 -5.26 31.74
CA ASP A 476 -14.86 -5.77 32.87
C ASP A 476 -15.98 -6.73 32.46
N GLU A 477 -16.39 -6.69 31.20
CA GLU A 477 -17.34 -7.62 30.59
C GLU A 477 -16.72 -8.97 30.19
N TYR A 478 -15.39 -9.02 30.04
CA TYR A 478 -14.62 -10.19 29.58
C TYR A 478 -13.32 -10.36 30.39
N PRO A 479 -13.43 -10.52 31.72
CA PRO A 479 -12.26 -10.53 32.60
C PRO A 479 -11.30 -11.70 32.34
N ASP A 480 -11.80 -12.82 31.83
CA ASP A 480 -11.03 -14.04 31.55
C ASP A 480 -10.32 -14.03 30.19
N SER A 481 -10.44 -12.92 29.43
CA SER A 481 -9.84 -12.79 28.09
C SER A 481 -9.05 -11.48 27.97
N PRO A 482 -7.94 -11.33 28.70
CA PRO A 482 -7.13 -10.11 28.68
C PRO A 482 -6.40 -9.92 27.35
N LEU A 483 -6.23 -8.66 26.94
CA LEU A 483 -5.25 -8.28 25.93
C LEU A 483 -3.91 -8.00 26.63
N VAL A 484 -2.87 -8.77 26.29
CA VAL A 484 -1.53 -8.59 26.87
C VAL A 484 -0.61 -7.92 25.85
N LEU A 485 -0.06 -6.76 26.21
CA LEU A 485 0.85 -5.96 25.40
C LEU A 485 2.26 -5.96 26.00
N ARG A 486 3.26 -6.19 25.16
CA ARG A 486 4.67 -6.30 25.57
C ARG A 486 5.35 -4.93 25.70
N GLY A 487 4.82 -3.93 25.00
CA GLY A 487 5.41 -2.61 24.88
C GLY A 487 6.39 -2.52 23.71
N ILE A 488 6.46 -1.33 23.12
CA ILE A 488 7.26 -1.04 21.91
C ILE A 488 8.75 -0.80 22.21
N ASN A 489 9.10 -0.41 23.44
CA ASN A 489 10.50 -0.17 23.80
C ASN A 489 11.22 -1.49 24.08
N SER A 490 12.53 -1.50 23.88
CA SER A 490 13.35 -2.70 24.11
C SER A 490 13.22 -3.25 25.54
N GLN A 491 13.40 -4.57 25.66
CA GLN A 491 13.45 -5.25 26.95
C GLN A 491 14.61 -4.66 27.78
N GLY A 492 14.29 -4.15 28.98
CA GLY A 492 15.22 -3.44 29.87
C GLY A 492 15.08 -1.92 29.90
N ALA A 493 14.30 -1.31 28.99
CA ALA A 493 14.02 0.13 29.04
C ALA A 493 13.30 0.52 30.35
N LEU A 494 13.71 1.65 30.96
CA LEU A 494 13.09 2.20 32.19
C LEU A 494 11.71 2.81 31.95
N SER A 495 11.31 2.93 30.69
CA SER A 495 9.98 3.37 30.26
C SER A 495 9.44 2.43 29.18
N GLN A 496 8.13 2.23 29.21
CA GLN A 496 7.40 1.48 28.19
C GLN A 496 6.26 2.31 27.61
N GLN A 497 5.79 1.90 26.45
CA GLN A 497 4.71 2.55 25.74
C GLN A 497 3.75 1.50 25.16
N TYR A 498 2.44 1.74 25.29
CA TYR A 498 1.38 0.87 24.80
C TYR A 498 0.26 1.68 24.16
N GLN A 499 -0.47 1.07 23.24
CA GLN A 499 -1.59 1.71 22.54
C GLN A 499 -2.75 0.75 22.26
N PRO A 500 -3.46 0.31 23.31
CA PRO A 500 -4.67 -0.46 23.11
C PRO A 500 -5.75 0.34 22.37
N ILE A 501 -6.48 -0.34 21.51
CA ILE A 501 -7.75 0.14 20.99
C ILE A 501 -8.86 -0.29 21.98
N LEU A 502 -9.64 0.67 22.42
CA LEU A 502 -10.71 0.49 23.38
C LEU A 502 -12.06 0.79 22.73
N MET A 503 -13.07 0.01 23.10
CA MET A 503 -14.46 0.33 22.83
C MET A 503 -14.92 1.41 23.81
N MET A 504 -15.50 2.50 23.30
CA MET A 504 -15.97 3.61 24.11
C MET A 504 -17.18 3.22 24.97
N SER A 505 -17.40 3.98 26.04
CA SER A 505 -18.48 3.75 27.02
C SER A 505 -18.37 2.40 27.76
N LYS A 506 -17.15 1.90 27.96
CA LYS A 506 -16.84 0.66 28.67
C LYS A 506 -15.87 0.90 29.83
N SER A 507 -15.71 -0.11 30.68
CA SER A 507 -14.76 -0.10 31.79
C SER A 507 -13.70 -1.19 31.67
N TYR A 508 -12.48 -0.84 32.05
CA TYR A 508 -11.27 -1.64 31.86
C TYR A 508 -10.39 -1.58 33.09
N THR A 509 -9.69 -2.68 33.40
CA THR A 509 -8.62 -2.68 34.40
C THR A 509 -7.27 -3.01 33.77
N LEU A 510 -6.23 -2.34 34.26
CA LEU A 510 -4.87 -2.41 33.75
C LEU A 510 -3.97 -3.02 34.82
N HIS A 511 -3.27 -4.09 34.45
CA HIS A 511 -2.48 -4.94 35.33
C HIS A 511 -1.06 -5.09 34.79
N TRP A 512 -0.10 -5.16 35.69
CA TRP A 512 1.32 -5.14 35.34
C TRP A 512 1.95 -6.49 35.63
N SER A 513 2.81 -6.97 34.72
CA SER A 513 3.57 -8.22 34.92
C SER A 513 4.68 -8.10 35.99
N GLY A 514 4.89 -6.89 36.53
CA GLY A 514 5.89 -6.55 37.54
C GLY A 514 5.36 -5.47 38.50
N PRO A 515 6.24 -4.76 39.22
CA PRO A 515 5.84 -3.63 40.06
C PRO A 515 5.09 -2.57 39.27
N ALA A 516 4.11 -1.91 39.89
CA ALA A 516 3.39 -0.84 39.23
C ALA A 516 4.34 0.32 38.87
N PRO A 517 4.16 0.96 37.71
CA PRO A 517 4.95 2.12 37.34
C PRO A 517 4.79 3.26 38.35
N ARG A 518 5.89 3.95 38.62
CA ARG A 518 5.88 5.17 39.45
C ARG A 518 5.11 6.29 38.75
N GLU A 519 5.22 6.37 37.43
CA GLU A 519 4.50 7.33 36.61
C GLU A 519 3.77 6.59 35.47
N VAL A 520 2.49 6.93 35.30
CA VAL A 520 1.67 6.52 34.16
C VAL A 520 1.05 7.75 33.53
N VAL A 521 1.27 7.96 32.23
CA VAL A 521 0.63 9.02 31.44
C VAL A 521 -0.33 8.36 30.47
N LEU A 522 -1.61 8.72 30.56
CA LEU A 522 -2.69 8.23 29.72
C LEU A 522 -3.12 9.38 28.78
N SER A 523 -2.69 9.32 27.52
CA SER A 523 -3.08 10.32 26.50
C SER A 523 -4.27 9.82 25.69
N LEU A 524 -5.29 10.65 25.56
CA LEU A 524 -6.52 10.33 24.83
C LEU A 524 -6.29 10.61 23.34
N ILE A 525 -6.25 9.55 22.54
CA ILE A 525 -5.96 9.59 21.11
C ILE A 525 -7.14 9.03 20.31
N ASN A 526 -7.56 9.74 19.25
CA ASN A 526 -8.74 9.42 18.44
C ASN A 526 -10.08 9.44 19.22
N PHE A 527 -10.11 10.07 20.40
CA PHE A 527 -11.34 10.30 21.16
C PHE A 527 -12.10 11.47 20.53
N ASP A 528 -13.35 11.25 20.13
CA ASP A 528 -14.23 12.35 19.79
C ASP A 528 -14.70 13.05 21.07
N LYS A 529 -15.19 14.29 20.93
CA LYS A 529 -15.75 15.02 22.07
C LYS A 529 -16.80 14.16 22.76
N ASP A 530 -16.75 14.12 24.10
CA ASP A 530 -17.62 13.33 24.97
C ASP A 530 -17.39 11.81 24.96
N ASP A 531 -16.47 11.29 24.15
CA ASP A 531 -16.01 9.91 24.29
C ASP A 531 -15.35 9.70 25.64
N TRP A 532 -15.63 8.54 26.23
CA TRP A 532 -15.11 8.18 27.54
C TRP A 532 -14.89 6.69 27.71
N VAL A 533 -13.95 6.35 28.58
CA VAL A 533 -13.77 5.03 29.18
C VAL A 533 -13.50 5.18 30.67
N LEU A 534 -13.92 4.19 31.46
CA LEU A 534 -13.60 4.11 32.89
C LEU A 534 -12.44 3.15 33.08
N VAL A 535 -11.32 3.61 33.65
CA VAL A 535 -10.12 2.78 33.82
C VAL A 535 -9.78 2.56 35.28
N GLY A 536 -9.42 1.33 35.62
CA GLY A 536 -8.92 0.90 36.92
C GLY A 536 -7.44 0.50 36.83
N LEU A 537 -6.52 1.31 37.37
CA LEU A 537 -5.09 0.99 37.38
C LEU A 537 -4.74 0.16 38.62
N CYS A 538 -4.08 -0.99 38.42
CA CYS A 538 -3.66 -1.83 39.54
C CYS A 538 -2.44 -1.24 40.27
N TYR A 539 -2.60 -1.04 41.57
CA TYR A 539 -1.60 -0.52 42.50
C TYR A 539 -1.69 -1.21 43.87
N PRO A 540 -0.58 -1.30 44.62
CA PRO A 540 -0.58 -1.80 45.99
C PRO A 540 -1.50 -0.98 46.91
N SER A 541 -2.11 -1.61 47.92
CA SER A 541 -3.09 -0.96 48.80
C SER A 541 -2.53 0.20 49.66
N ASP A 542 -1.20 0.25 49.86
CA ASP A 542 -0.49 1.32 50.58
C ASP A 542 -0.15 2.54 49.68
N THR A 543 -0.57 2.53 48.42
CA THR A 543 -0.18 3.56 47.45
C THR A 543 -0.87 4.89 47.72
N THR A 544 -0.10 5.97 47.66
CA THR A 544 -0.62 7.35 47.57
C THR A 544 -0.43 7.90 46.16
N PHE A 545 -1.35 8.76 45.73
CA PHE A 545 -1.40 9.24 44.36
C PHE A 545 -1.39 10.77 44.29
N GLN A 546 -0.66 11.29 43.31
CA GLN A 546 -0.86 12.62 42.76
C GLN A 546 -1.35 12.45 41.32
N ILE A 547 -2.56 12.92 41.02
CA ILE A 547 -3.21 12.71 39.73
C ILE A 547 -3.61 14.07 39.18
N MET A 548 -3.14 14.35 37.97
CA MET A 548 -3.41 15.61 37.28
C MET A 548 -3.86 15.33 35.84
N ALA A 549 -4.70 16.19 35.30
CA ALA A 549 -4.95 16.28 33.87
C ALA A 549 -4.28 17.53 33.30
N ASP A 550 -3.89 17.44 32.03
CA ASP A 550 -3.37 18.55 31.24
C ASP A 550 -3.73 18.35 29.76
N ILE A 551 -3.49 19.37 28.96
CA ILE A 551 -3.53 19.30 27.49
C ILE A 551 -2.12 19.55 27.00
N TYR A 552 -1.57 18.59 26.26
CA TYR A 552 -0.23 18.69 25.69
C TYR A 552 -0.27 19.07 24.22
N ASP A 553 0.22 20.27 23.92
CA ASP A 553 0.52 20.68 22.55
C ASP A 553 1.93 20.19 22.18
N ARG A 554 1.96 19.23 21.25
CA ARG A 554 3.18 18.58 20.79
C ARG A 554 3.99 19.44 19.82
N GLN A 555 3.37 20.41 19.15
CA GLN A 555 4.06 21.25 18.18
C GLN A 555 4.87 22.33 18.89
N SER A 556 4.27 22.98 19.89
CA SER A 556 4.93 23.99 20.74
C SER A 556 5.69 23.38 21.92
N ASN A 557 5.44 22.11 22.24
CA ASN A 557 5.92 21.44 23.45
C ASN A 557 5.47 22.14 24.74
N THR A 558 4.20 22.56 24.81
CA THR A 558 3.61 23.25 25.97
C THR A 558 2.47 22.45 26.62
N PHE A 559 2.24 22.72 27.91
CA PHE A 559 1.17 22.09 28.71
C PHE A 559 0.18 23.14 29.20
N ASP A 560 -1.09 22.95 28.90
CA ASP A 560 -2.19 23.83 29.27
C ASP A 560 -3.25 23.12 30.13
N ASP A 561 -4.15 23.88 30.75
CA ASP A 561 -5.29 23.38 31.56
C ASP A 561 -4.89 22.35 32.64
N ILE A 562 -3.77 22.59 33.30
CA ILE A 562 -3.26 21.72 34.37
C ILE A 562 -4.23 21.76 35.56
N THR A 563 -4.80 20.61 35.93
CA THR A 563 -5.77 20.51 37.04
C THR A 563 -5.65 19.19 37.78
N ASP A 564 -5.66 19.25 39.12
CA ASP A 564 -5.63 18.07 39.98
C ASP A 564 -6.98 17.35 40.03
N TYR A 565 -6.93 16.02 40.18
CA TYR A 565 -8.11 15.21 40.46
C TYR A 565 -8.42 15.20 41.96
N GLY A 566 -9.70 15.29 42.31
CA GLY A 566 -10.17 15.09 43.68
C GLY A 566 -10.57 13.64 43.99
N THR A 567 -10.62 13.29 45.27
CA THR A 567 -11.08 11.96 45.71
C THR A 567 -12.60 11.87 45.85
N VAL A 568 -13.13 10.66 45.70
CA VAL A 568 -14.48 10.24 46.15
C VAL A 568 -14.38 8.93 46.91
N SER A 569 -15.38 8.58 47.73
CA SER A 569 -15.27 7.45 48.67
C SER A 569 -15.73 6.10 48.11
N SER A 570 -16.33 6.06 46.91
CA SER A 570 -16.75 4.81 46.28
C SER A 570 -16.85 4.93 44.76
N LEU A 571 -16.82 3.77 44.07
CA LEU A 571 -17.02 3.71 42.62
C LEU A 571 -18.40 4.26 42.23
N ALA A 572 -19.45 3.98 43.00
CA ALA A 572 -20.79 4.49 42.75
C ALA A 572 -20.88 6.03 42.84
N GLN A 573 -20.08 6.67 43.69
CA GLN A 573 -19.98 8.13 43.71
C GLN A 573 -19.21 8.67 42.49
N LEU A 574 -18.17 7.97 42.05
CA LEU A 574 -17.42 8.32 40.85
C LEU A 574 -18.30 8.25 39.59
N GLU A 575 -19.08 7.18 39.45
CA GLU A 575 -20.00 6.97 38.31
C GLU A 575 -21.13 8.02 38.24
N LYS A 576 -21.50 8.64 39.36
CA LYS A 576 -22.44 9.77 39.40
C LYS A 576 -21.82 11.11 38.99
N LYS A 577 -20.48 11.18 38.89
CA LYS A 577 -19.72 12.41 38.61
C LYS A 577 -18.77 12.25 37.41
N PRO A 578 -19.22 11.72 36.27
CA PRO A 578 -18.33 11.40 35.13
C PRO A 578 -17.72 12.64 34.46
N MET A 579 -18.28 13.83 34.71
CA MET A 579 -17.79 15.11 34.19
C MET A 579 -16.76 15.78 35.10
N GLU A 580 -16.68 15.40 36.37
CA GLU A 580 -15.73 15.96 37.32
C GLU A 580 -14.38 15.20 37.24
N ARG A 581 -13.26 15.90 37.42
CA ARG A 581 -11.92 15.28 37.56
C ARG A 581 -11.84 14.65 38.95
N LYS A 582 -12.37 13.43 39.08
CA LYS A 582 -12.40 12.65 40.33
C LYS A 582 -11.82 11.26 40.16
N TYR A 583 -11.30 10.69 41.24
CA TYR A 583 -10.85 9.30 41.30
C TYR A 583 -11.30 8.61 42.59
N PHE A 584 -11.38 7.29 42.52
CA PHE A 584 -11.65 6.40 43.66
C PHE A 584 -10.56 5.34 43.74
N PHE A 585 -9.91 5.19 44.88
CA PHE A 585 -8.96 4.10 45.10
C PHE A 585 -9.61 3.00 45.95
N ASP A 586 -9.90 1.87 45.33
CA ASP A 586 -10.37 0.68 46.05
C ASP A 586 -9.18 -0.06 46.66
N GLN A 587 -8.86 0.26 47.90
CA GLN A 587 -7.79 -0.40 48.66
C GLN A 587 -7.97 -1.92 48.79
N THR A 588 -9.22 -2.42 48.76
CA THR A 588 -9.49 -3.86 48.90
C THR A 588 -9.10 -4.64 47.65
N ALA A 589 -9.39 -4.09 46.47
CA ALA A 589 -9.01 -4.67 45.18
C ALA A 589 -7.63 -4.24 44.70
N GLY A 590 -7.10 -3.11 45.19
CA GLY A 590 -5.88 -2.47 44.69
C GLY A 590 -6.10 -1.70 43.38
N LEU A 591 -7.31 -1.18 43.13
CA LEU A 591 -7.63 -0.52 41.84
C LEU A 591 -7.89 0.98 42.02
N LEU A 592 -7.15 1.79 41.26
CA LEU A 592 -7.37 3.22 41.10
C LEU A 592 -8.31 3.48 39.92
N TRP A 593 -9.55 3.85 40.21
CA TRP A 593 -10.59 4.15 39.23
C TRP A 593 -10.67 5.64 38.89
N LEU A 594 -10.70 5.95 37.60
CA LEU A 594 -10.94 7.30 37.08
C LEU A 594 -11.51 7.27 35.65
N TYR A 595 -12.23 8.33 35.26
CA TYR A 595 -12.69 8.51 33.89
C TYR A 595 -11.59 9.14 33.02
N LEU A 596 -11.34 8.52 31.87
CA LEU A 596 -10.70 9.17 30.73
C LEU A 596 -11.83 9.66 29.82
N ARG A 597 -11.99 10.98 29.70
CA ARG A 597 -13.05 11.59 28.89
C ARG A 597 -12.50 12.77 28.11
N ALA A 598 -12.74 12.77 26.79
CA ALA A 598 -12.39 13.89 25.94
C ALA A 598 -13.38 15.04 26.15
N ARG A 599 -12.84 16.22 26.42
CA ARG A 599 -13.61 17.46 26.67
C ARG A 599 -13.54 18.40 25.47
N GLN A 600 -12.54 18.24 24.61
CA GLN A 600 -12.34 19.06 23.43
C GLN A 600 -12.70 18.31 22.15
N GLY A 601 -13.12 19.06 21.12
CA GLY A 601 -13.34 18.50 19.79
C GLY A 601 -12.02 18.35 19.03
N ARG A 602 -11.90 17.25 18.28
CA ARG A 602 -10.86 17.04 17.28
C ARG A 602 -11.39 17.30 15.87
N ASP A 603 -10.52 17.68 14.97
CA ASP A 603 -10.85 17.89 13.56
C ASP A 603 -10.50 16.67 12.72
N SER A 604 -11.39 16.26 11.81
CA SER A 604 -11.10 15.33 10.73
C SER A 604 -10.30 14.08 11.19
N HIS A 605 -9.07 13.91 10.70
CA HIS A 605 -8.15 12.81 10.99
C HIS A 605 -7.15 13.08 12.12
N SER A 606 -7.28 14.22 12.83
CA SER A 606 -6.44 14.50 13.99
C SER A 606 -6.65 13.44 15.06
N TYR A 607 -5.53 13.02 15.63
CA TYR A 607 -5.45 12.10 16.75
C TYR A 607 -5.82 12.84 18.05
N CYS A 608 -5.50 14.11 18.13
CA CYS A 608 -5.74 14.98 19.28
C CYS A 608 -6.67 16.14 18.96
N SER A 609 -7.11 16.86 20.00
CA SER A 609 -7.93 18.06 19.83
C SER A 609 -7.12 19.22 19.25
N LYS A 610 -7.80 20.28 18.79
CA LYS A 610 -7.12 21.53 18.36
C LYS A 610 -6.21 22.15 19.41
N LYS A 611 -6.50 21.90 20.70
CA LYS A 611 -5.72 22.44 21.82
C LYS A 611 -4.52 21.56 22.17
N GLY A 612 -4.39 20.39 21.55
CA GLY A 612 -3.43 19.35 21.93
C GLY A 612 -4.11 18.08 22.42
N CYS A 613 -3.28 17.14 22.86
CA CYS A 613 -3.73 15.84 23.37
C CYS A 613 -4.13 15.96 24.84
N GLU A 614 -5.36 15.62 25.18
CA GLU A 614 -5.80 15.57 26.58
C GLU A 614 -5.11 14.38 27.28
N ARG A 615 -4.53 14.60 28.45
CA ARG A 615 -3.77 13.57 29.18
C ARG A 615 -4.18 13.52 30.65
N VAL A 616 -4.00 12.34 31.23
CA VAL A 616 -4.03 12.12 32.68
C VAL A 616 -2.68 11.56 33.11
N LYS A 617 -1.99 12.27 34.00
CA LYS A 617 -0.73 11.83 34.61
C LYS A 617 -1.00 11.35 36.03
N VAL A 618 -0.64 10.10 36.30
CA VAL A 618 -0.72 9.45 37.61
C VAL A 618 0.71 9.26 38.13
N VAL A 619 1.03 9.91 39.24
CA VAL A 619 2.26 9.69 39.99
C VAL A 619 1.91 8.93 41.25
N ALA A 620 2.49 7.74 41.41
CA ALA A 620 2.23 6.84 42.51
C ALA A 620 3.46 6.74 43.43
N THR A 621 3.22 6.76 44.73
CA THR A 621 4.24 6.50 45.76
C THR A 621 3.80 5.31 46.59
N THR A 622 4.59 4.24 46.57
CA THR A 622 4.36 3.01 47.33
C THR A 622 5.69 2.45 47.83
N SER A 623 5.64 1.74 48.95
CA SER A 623 6.78 0.99 49.49
C SER A 623 6.90 -0.41 48.88
N SER A 624 5.83 -0.90 48.25
CA SER A 624 5.73 -2.26 47.74
C SER A 624 6.44 -2.42 46.40
N LYS A 625 7.18 -3.52 46.27
CA LYS A 625 7.83 -3.97 45.02
C LYS A 625 7.17 -5.23 44.45
N GLN A 626 5.98 -5.58 44.92
CA GLN A 626 5.27 -6.78 44.48
C GLN A 626 4.71 -6.61 43.07
N ILE A 627 4.48 -7.75 42.40
CA ILE A 627 3.79 -7.78 41.11
C ILE A 627 2.40 -7.16 41.27
N CYS A 628 2.11 -6.14 40.47
CA CYS A 628 0.84 -5.42 40.52
C CYS A 628 -0.16 -6.04 39.57
N ASN A 629 -0.67 -7.21 39.97
CA ASN A 629 -1.77 -7.90 39.32
C ASN A 629 -2.97 -8.04 40.27
N CYS A 630 -4.01 -7.25 40.01
CA CYS A 630 -5.21 -7.17 40.84
C CYS A 630 -6.36 -8.09 40.38
N THR A 631 -6.18 -8.90 39.32
CA THR A 631 -7.29 -9.61 38.63
C THR A 631 -8.11 -10.49 39.57
N ALA A 632 -7.45 -11.28 40.42
CA ALA A 632 -8.11 -12.20 41.35
C ALA A 632 -8.98 -11.47 42.41
N LYS A 633 -8.60 -10.24 42.79
CA LYS A 633 -9.38 -9.42 43.73
C LYS A 633 -10.43 -8.57 43.02
N ALA A 634 -10.18 -8.21 41.77
CA ALA A 634 -11.05 -7.34 40.97
C ALA A 634 -12.34 -8.06 40.53
N TYR A 635 -12.24 -9.27 39.96
CA TYR A 635 -13.35 -9.88 39.24
C TYR A 635 -14.39 -10.69 40.03
N PRO A 636 -14.24 -10.88 41.34
CA PRO A 636 -15.40 -11.11 42.20
C PRO A 636 -16.30 -9.87 42.37
N LYS A 637 -15.78 -8.65 42.10
CA LYS A 637 -16.44 -7.38 42.43
C LYS A 637 -16.85 -6.54 41.20
N TYR A 638 -16.04 -6.55 40.15
CA TYR A 638 -16.17 -5.62 39.02
C TYR A 638 -16.65 -6.26 37.71
N THR A 639 -16.93 -7.57 37.71
CA THR A 639 -17.45 -8.26 36.52
C THR A 639 -18.78 -7.65 36.08
N LYS A 640 -18.89 -7.36 34.79
CA LYS A 640 -20.09 -6.83 34.14
C LYS A 640 -20.63 -7.82 33.12
N THR A 641 -21.92 -7.74 32.82
CA THR A 641 -22.51 -8.53 31.74
C THR A 641 -22.14 -7.92 30.38
N PRO A 642 -21.62 -8.71 29.43
CA PRO A 642 -21.40 -8.26 28.06
C PRO A 642 -22.61 -7.58 27.42
N SER A 643 -22.38 -6.39 26.84
CA SER A 643 -23.43 -5.60 26.19
C SER A 643 -22.94 -4.96 24.88
N ALA A 644 -23.87 -4.74 23.95
CA ALA A 644 -23.63 -3.98 22.71
C ALA A 644 -24.22 -2.58 22.85
N VAL A 645 -23.38 -1.54 22.91
CA VAL A 645 -23.83 -0.14 23.01
C VAL A 645 -24.39 0.33 21.67
N VAL A 646 -23.76 -0.08 20.56
CA VAL A 646 -24.24 0.13 19.21
C VAL A 646 -24.69 -1.23 18.67
N PRO A 647 -25.94 -1.40 18.23
CA PRO A 647 -26.42 -2.66 17.68
C PRO A 647 -25.76 -2.94 16.32
N MET A 648 -25.60 -4.23 15.98
CA MET A 648 -25.11 -4.59 14.65
C MET A 648 -26.11 -4.14 13.57
N PRO A 649 -25.64 -3.56 12.46
CA PRO A 649 -26.46 -3.32 11.29
C PRO A 649 -26.88 -4.64 10.65
N THR A 650 -27.90 -4.59 9.79
CA THR A 650 -28.32 -5.73 8.99
C THR A 650 -27.27 -6.06 7.92
N LEU A 651 -27.03 -7.35 7.68
CA LEU A 651 -26.15 -7.79 6.59
C LEU A 651 -26.70 -7.32 5.24
N ASN A 652 -25.92 -6.54 4.53
CA ASN A 652 -26.18 -6.17 3.15
C ASN A 652 -25.65 -7.26 2.22
N THR A 653 -26.56 -7.97 1.55
CA THR A 653 -26.24 -8.99 0.55
C THR A 653 -26.28 -8.47 -0.88
N GLN A 654 -26.65 -7.20 -1.08
CA GLN A 654 -26.76 -6.61 -2.42
C GLN A 654 -25.38 -6.26 -2.97
N PRO A 655 -25.08 -6.61 -4.23
CA PRO A 655 -23.86 -6.17 -4.89
C PRO A 655 -23.79 -4.64 -4.92
N CYS A 656 -22.63 -4.10 -4.56
CA CYS A 656 -22.39 -2.67 -4.66
C CYS A 656 -22.02 -2.27 -6.10
N ASN A 657 -23.02 -1.86 -6.89
CA ASN A 657 -22.81 -1.50 -8.30
C ASN A 657 -21.95 -0.25 -8.50
N ALA A 658 -21.85 0.63 -7.49
CA ALA A 658 -21.01 1.82 -7.53
C ALA A 658 -19.59 1.60 -6.95
N CYS A 659 -19.28 0.38 -6.51
CA CYS A 659 -17.98 0.04 -5.92
C CYS A 659 -16.95 -0.31 -6.98
N GLY A 660 -15.68 -0.11 -6.64
CA GLY A 660 -14.55 -0.40 -7.50
C GLY A 660 -13.99 0.83 -8.22
N ALA A 661 -12.83 0.63 -8.84
CA ALA A 661 -12.24 1.62 -9.73
C ALA A 661 -13.04 1.68 -11.03
N LYS A 662 -13.16 2.89 -11.59
CA LYS A 662 -13.76 3.10 -12.92
C LYS A 662 -12.95 2.40 -14.01
N GLU A 663 -11.63 2.52 -13.94
CA GLU A 663 -10.72 1.87 -14.86
C GLU A 663 -10.35 0.47 -14.37
N LEU A 664 -10.51 -0.52 -15.26
CA LEU A 664 -10.19 -1.92 -15.00
C LEU A 664 -8.88 -2.36 -15.68
N ALA A 665 -8.25 -1.45 -16.43
CA ALA A 665 -6.96 -1.65 -17.07
C ALA A 665 -6.11 -0.38 -16.93
N PHE A 666 -4.88 -0.54 -16.43
CA PHE A 666 -3.90 0.54 -16.33
C PHE A 666 -2.74 0.23 -17.28
N SER A 667 -2.40 1.18 -18.15
CA SER A 667 -1.42 1.00 -19.22
C SER A 667 -0.51 2.23 -19.39
N SER A 668 0.51 2.12 -20.25
CA SER A 668 1.35 3.25 -20.70
C SER A 668 0.57 4.45 -21.18
N GLU A 669 -0.61 4.15 -21.72
CA GLU A 669 -1.42 5.00 -22.56
C GLU A 669 -2.75 5.17 -21.84
N PRO A 670 -2.79 5.90 -20.72
CA PRO A 670 -4.02 6.10 -19.94
C PRO A 670 -5.13 6.82 -20.74
N TRP A 671 -4.79 7.40 -21.89
CA TRP A 671 -5.75 7.96 -22.82
C TRP A 671 -6.46 6.91 -23.69
N THR A 672 -5.93 5.69 -23.77
CA THR A 672 -6.50 4.59 -24.56
C THR A 672 -7.62 3.92 -23.80
N SER A 673 -8.84 3.93 -24.36
CA SER A 673 -9.96 3.17 -23.80
C SER A 673 -9.81 1.68 -24.12
N TYR A 674 -10.16 0.84 -23.15
CA TYR A 674 -10.09 -0.61 -23.29
C TYR A 674 -11.48 -1.24 -23.16
N LEU A 675 -11.78 -2.15 -24.07
CA LEU A 675 -12.95 -3.02 -24.03
C LEU A 675 -12.63 -4.26 -23.19
N GLN A 676 -13.41 -4.51 -22.13
CA GLN A 676 -13.31 -5.75 -21.40
C GLN A 676 -14.01 -6.85 -22.20
N THR A 677 -13.32 -7.96 -22.42
CA THR A 677 -13.88 -9.10 -23.15
C THR A 677 -13.60 -10.39 -22.43
N GLN A 678 -14.60 -11.26 -22.35
CA GLN A 678 -14.47 -12.59 -21.78
C GLN A 678 -15.06 -13.64 -22.72
N VAL A 679 -14.43 -14.80 -22.77
CA VAL A 679 -14.93 -15.97 -23.50
C VAL A 679 -14.79 -17.17 -22.55
N LYS A 680 -15.92 -17.79 -22.22
CA LYS A 680 -15.97 -19.07 -21.52
C LYS A 680 -16.54 -20.13 -22.47
N THR A 681 -15.68 -21.08 -22.82
CA THR A 681 -16.00 -22.22 -23.68
C THR A 681 -16.23 -23.46 -22.83
N LEU A 682 -16.97 -24.44 -23.36
CA LEU A 682 -17.16 -25.72 -22.68
C LEU A 682 -16.89 -26.88 -23.64
N SER A 683 -16.14 -27.87 -23.16
CA SER A 683 -16.01 -29.17 -23.82
C SER A 683 -17.05 -30.17 -23.31
N ASN A 684 -17.32 -31.23 -24.08
CA ASN A 684 -18.21 -32.33 -23.64
C ASN A 684 -17.82 -32.90 -22.25
N LYS A 685 -16.53 -32.93 -21.92
CA LYS A 685 -16.04 -33.44 -20.63
C LYS A 685 -16.35 -32.49 -19.46
N GLU A 686 -16.27 -31.18 -19.68
CA GLU A 686 -16.64 -30.19 -18.66
C GLU A 686 -18.14 -30.25 -18.38
N GLU A 687 -18.96 -30.46 -19.42
CA GLU A 687 -20.41 -30.67 -19.28
C GLU A 687 -20.72 -31.94 -18.47
N GLN A 688 -20.01 -33.05 -18.74
CA GLN A 688 -20.14 -34.28 -17.94
C GLN A 688 -19.70 -34.12 -16.48
N ARG A 689 -18.81 -33.15 -16.19
CA ARG A 689 -18.38 -32.80 -14.83
C ARG A 689 -19.29 -31.76 -14.16
N GLY A 690 -20.38 -31.36 -14.82
CA GLY A 690 -21.42 -30.48 -14.27
C GLY A 690 -21.25 -28.99 -14.56
N ASP A 691 -20.31 -28.56 -15.40
CA ASP A 691 -20.25 -27.17 -15.85
C ASP A 691 -21.15 -26.95 -17.08
N ASN A 692 -22.19 -26.14 -16.90
CA ASN A 692 -23.21 -25.92 -17.93
C ASN A 692 -23.18 -24.48 -18.50
N ILE A 693 -22.21 -23.66 -18.09
CA ILE A 693 -22.16 -22.23 -18.42
C ILE A 693 -21.08 -21.93 -19.47
N SER A 694 -21.51 -21.50 -20.65
CA SER A 694 -20.67 -20.95 -21.72
C SER A 694 -21.22 -19.60 -22.19
N PHE A 695 -20.34 -18.62 -22.36
CA PHE A 695 -20.72 -17.25 -22.70
C PHE A 695 -19.57 -16.47 -23.34
N ILE A 696 -19.95 -15.38 -24.03
CA ILE A 696 -19.03 -14.30 -24.41
C ILE A 696 -19.54 -13.03 -23.74
N THR A 697 -18.65 -12.30 -23.08
CA THR A 697 -18.96 -11.00 -22.47
C THR A 697 -18.18 -9.91 -23.18
N VAL A 698 -18.85 -8.79 -23.45
CA VAL A 698 -18.28 -7.55 -24.00
C VAL A 698 -18.75 -6.42 -23.08
N ASP A 699 -17.82 -5.86 -22.31
CA ASP A 699 -18.07 -5.00 -21.15
C ASP A 699 -19.12 -5.60 -20.21
N GLU A 700 -20.25 -4.93 -19.99
CA GLU A 700 -21.33 -5.41 -19.11
C GLU A 700 -22.27 -6.41 -19.83
N MET A 701 -22.16 -6.55 -21.16
CA MET A 701 -23.05 -7.39 -21.94
C MET A 701 -22.56 -8.85 -21.97
N THR A 702 -23.19 -9.71 -21.15
CA THR A 702 -22.94 -11.16 -21.19
C THR A 702 -23.92 -11.87 -22.12
N MET A 703 -23.39 -12.65 -23.06
CA MET A 703 -24.13 -13.41 -24.07
C MET A 703 -23.88 -14.90 -23.86
N ALA A 704 -24.78 -15.55 -23.11
CA ALA A 704 -24.72 -16.98 -22.89
C ALA A 704 -25.22 -17.77 -24.11
N PHE A 705 -24.64 -18.95 -24.33
CA PHE A 705 -25.06 -19.88 -25.37
C PHE A 705 -25.04 -21.31 -24.84
N SER A 706 -26.11 -22.08 -25.09
CA SER A 706 -26.31 -23.42 -24.55
C SER A 706 -26.26 -24.54 -25.59
N GLN A 707 -26.30 -24.19 -26.88
CA GLN A 707 -26.28 -25.16 -27.97
C GLN A 707 -24.84 -25.57 -28.30
N ALA A 708 -24.63 -26.84 -28.65
CA ALA A 708 -23.33 -27.34 -29.07
C ALA A 708 -22.96 -26.81 -30.47
N GLY A 709 -21.77 -26.25 -30.61
CA GLY A 709 -21.34 -25.58 -31.85
C GLY A 709 -20.42 -24.38 -31.60
N PHE A 710 -20.43 -23.44 -32.55
CA PHE A 710 -19.66 -22.21 -32.55
C PHE A 710 -20.56 -21.02 -32.26
N PHE A 711 -20.14 -20.17 -31.32
CA PHE A 711 -20.78 -18.89 -31.04
C PHE A 711 -19.82 -17.75 -31.37
N LEU A 712 -20.25 -16.87 -32.27
CA LEU A 712 -19.47 -15.76 -32.80
C LEU A 712 -20.11 -14.44 -32.40
N VAL A 713 -19.30 -13.52 -31.87
CA VAL A 713 -19.71 -12.15 -31.54
C VAL A 713 -18.78 -11.19 -32.28
N THR A 714 -19.39 -10.30 -33.06
CA THR A 714 -18.68 -9.23 -33.78
C THR A 714 -18.90 -7.91 -33.04
N VAL A 715 -17.83 -7.16 -32.86
CA VAL A 715 -17.81 -5.87 -32.16
C VAL A 715 -17.14 -4.83 -33.05
N ASP A 716 -17.74 -3.65 -33.21
CA ASP A 716 -17.09 -2.54 -33.94
C ASP A 716 -15.90 -2.04 -33.12
N ALA A 717 -14.70 -2.06 -33.73
CA ALA A 717 -13.45 -1.78 -33.03
C ALA A 717 -13.28 -0.30 -32.62
N CYS A 718 -14.13 0.60 -33.11
CA CYS A 718 -14.08 2.02 -32.76
C CYS A 718 -15.00 2.37 -31.60
N SER A 719 -16.22 1.83 -31.61
CA SER A 719 -17.24 2.15 -30.62
C SER A 719 -17.35 1.12 -29.49
N GLY A 720 -16.76 -0.07 -29.64
CA GLY A 720 -16.93 -1.17 -28.69
C GLY A 720 -18.33 -1.80 -28.71
N LYS A 721 -19.22 -1.36 -29.61
CA LYS A 721 -20.59 -1.88 -29.68
C LYS A 721 -20.63 -3.24 -30.36
N VAL A 722 -21.34 -4.18 -29.73
CA VAL A 722 -21.66 -5.48 -30.35
C VAL A 722 -22.54 -5.24 -31.58
N THR A 723 -22.06 -5.62 -32.76
CA THR A 723 -22.76 -5.42 -34.04
C THR A 723 -23.50 -6.66 -34.50
N LYS A 724 -23.01 -7.86 -34.17
CA LYS A 724 -23.60 -9.13 -34.59
C LYS A 724 -23.33 -10.24 -33.58
N LYS A 725 -24.29 -11.16 -33.47
CA LYS A 725 -24.16 -12.41 -32.70
C LYS A 725 -24.69 -13.54 -33.58
N THR A 726 -23.87 -14.55 -33.83
CA THR A 726 -24.23 -15.66 -34.72
C THR A 726 -23.88 -16.97 -34.06
N PHE A 727 -24.79 -17.94 -34.16
CA PHE A 727 -24.56 -19.31 -33.73
C PHE A 727 -24.53 -20.24 -34.96
N PHE A 728 -23.59 -21.18 -34.96
CA PHE A 728 -23.47 -22.22 -35.97
C PHE A 728 -23.32 -23.58 -35.27
N ALA A 729 -24.21 -24.53 -35.59
CA ALA A 729 -24.12 -25.87 -35.01
C ALA A 729 -22.87 -26.64 -35.48
N ARG A 730 -22.41 -26.35 -36.71
CA ARG A 730 -21.28 -27.00 -37.37
C ARG A 730 -20.65 -26.08 -38.41
N MET A 731 -19.45 -26.43 -38.85
CA MET A 731 -18.78 -25.77 -39.97
C MET A 731 -19.41 -26.21 -41.30
N ASP A 732 -20.44 -25.49 -41.76
CA ASP A 732 -21.14 -25.70 -43.03
C ASP A 732 -20.98 -24.52 -44.00
N ALA A 733 -21.57 -24.62 -45.19
CA ALA A 733 -21.48 -23.58 -46.22
C ALA A 733 -21.97 -22.20 -45.74
N LYS A 734 -22.94 -22.16 -44.81
CA LYS A 734 -23.46 -20.92 -44.25
C LYS A 734 -22.44 -20.28 -43.31
N MET A 735 -21.78 -21.07 -42.47
CA MET A 735 -20.69 -20.57 -41.63
C MET A 735 -19.51 -20.10 -42.48
N GLU A 736 -19.14 -20.84 -43.54
CA GLU A 736 -18.08 -20.43 -44.47
C GLU A 736 -18.36 -19.09 -45.12
N GLU A 737 -19.57 -18.88 -45.63
CA GLU A 737 -19.99 -17.62 -46.25
C GLU A 737 -19.94 -16.45 -45.24
N ASP A 738 -20.40 -16.70 -44.00
CA ASP A 738 -20.38 -15.70 -42.93
C ASP A 738 -18.96 -15.30 -42.53
N LEU A 739 -18.04 -16.26 -42.42
CA LEU A 739 -16.63 -15.97 -42.11
C LEU A 739 -15.91 -15.24 -43.24
N LYS A 740 -16.26 -15.53 -44.50
CA LYS A 740 -15.65 -14.88 -45.69
C LYS A 740 -16.17 -13.46 -45.89
N THR A 741 -17.47 -13.24 -45.73
CA THR A 741 -18.13 -11.99 -46.19
C THR A 741 -19.09 -11.36 -45.17
N GLY A 742 -19.54 -12.12 -44.17
CA GLY A 742 -20.56 -11.69 -43.21
C GLY A 742 -20.06 -10.85 -42.04
N ILE A 743 -18.75 -10.60 -41.94
CA ILE A 743 -18.10 -9.80 -40.90
C ILE A 743 -17.56 -8.50 -41.54
N PRO A 744 -18.07 -7.32 -41.16
CA PRO A 744 -17.57 -6.05 -41.65
C PRO A 744 -16.08 -5.85 -41.33
N LYS A 745 -15.37 -5.11 -42.19
CA LYS A 745 -14.03 -4.62 -41.85
C LYS A 745 -14.10 -3.74 -40.58
N ARG A 746 -12.97 -3.62 -39.87
CA ARG A 746 -12.83 -2.89 -38.59
C ARG A 746 -13.62 -3.54 -37.44
N SER A 747 -13.64 -4.87 -37.42
CA SER A 747 -14.35 -5.62 -36.39
C SER A 747 -13.41 -6.43 -35.51
N ILE A 748 -13.64 -6.37 -34.20
CA ILE A 748 -13.16 -7.38 -33.25
C ILE A 748 -14.09 -8.59 -33.37
N VAL A 749 -13.50 -9.78 -33.44
CA VAL A 749 -14.20 -11.05 -33.62
C VAL A 749 -13.92 -11.94 -32.42
N LEU A 750 -14.93 -12.18 -31.59
CA LEU A 750 -14.85 -13.08 -30.45
C LEU A 750 -15.55 -14.39 -30.81
N MET A 751 -14.89 -15.52 -30.61
CA MET A 751 -15.49 -16.84 -30.86
C MET A 751 -15.29 -17.76 -29.67
N GLY A 752 -16.33 -18.48 -29.30
CA GLY A 752 -16.29 -19.54 -28.29
C GLY A 752 -17.02 -20.77 -28.79
N THR A 753 -16.59 -21.95 -28.35
CA THR A 753 -17.26 -23.22 -28.66
C THR A 753 -17.93 -23.85 -27.44
N ARG A 754 -18.96 -24.66 -27.69
CA ARG A 754 -19.57 -25.55 -26.70
C ARG A 754 -19.69 -26.97 -27.25
N GLY A 755 -19.48 -27.96 -26.38
CA GLY A 755 -19.60 -29.39 -26.70
C GLY A 755 -18.44 -29.89 -27.56
N GLN A 756 -18.76 -30.62 -28.63
CA GLN A 756 -17.79 -31.07 -29.64
C GLN A 756 -18.24 -30.58 -31.03
N PRO A 757 -17.79 -29.39 -31.47
CA PRO A 757 -18.25 -28.81 -32.73
C PRO A 757 -17.77 -29.62 -33.93
N GLU A 758 -18.68 -29.97 -34.84
CA GLU A 758 -18.32 -30.60 -36.11
C GLU A 758 -17.55 -29.62 -37.01
N GLY A 759 -16.42 -30.07 -37.55
CA GLY A 759 -15.65 -29.31 -38.55
C GLY A 759 -14.67 -28.27 -37.99
N LEU A 760 -14.20 -28.43 -36.74
CA LEU A 760 -13.21 -27.54 -36.11
C LEU A 760 -11.91 -27.39 -36.94
N VAL A 761 -11.49 -28.43 -37.66
CA VAL A 761 -10.34 -28.38 -38.58
C VAL A 761 -10.64 -27.51 -39.81
N GLY A 762 -11.87 -27.55 -40.31
CA GLY A 762 -12.33 -26.74 -41.45
C GLY A 762 -12.40 -25.24 -41.15
N LEU A 763 -12.43 -24.86 -39.87
CA LEU A 763 -12.36 -23.46 -39.44
C LEU A 763 -10.97 -22.83 -39.64
N ALA A 764 -9.90 -23.63 -39.54
CA ALA A 764 -8.52 -23.11 -39.45
C ALA A 764 -8.10 -22.14 -40.58
N PRO A 765 -8.41 -22.40 -41.87
CA PRO A 765 -8.03 -21.49 -42.96
C PRO A 765 -8.64 -20.09 -42.82
N TYR A 766 -9.85 -20.01 -42.27
CA TYR A 766 -10.59 -18.75 -42.11
C TYR A 766 -10.06 -17.88 -40.97
N LEU A 767 -9.39 -18.46 -39.97
CA LEU A 767 -8.87 -17.68 -38.85
C LEU A 767 -7.69 -16.78 -39.23
N VAL A 768 -7.05 -17.05 -40.37
CA VAL A 768 -5.98 -16.20 -40.94
C VAL A 768 -6.52 -14.83 -41.33
N SER A 769 -7.74 -14.74 -41.87
CA SER A 769 -8.35 -13.44 -42.20
C SER A 769 -8.64 -12.58 -40.98
N PHE A 770 -8.75 -13.20 -39.79
CA PHE A 770 -8.89 -12.51 -38.51
C PHE A 770 -7.55 -12.16 -37.84
N GLY A 771 -6.47 -12.20 -38.60
CA GLY A 771 -5.17 -11.72 -38.15
C GLY A 771 -4.25 -12.75 -37.51
N LEU A 772 -4.60 -14.04 -37.54
CA LEU A 772 -3.62 -15.08 -37.19
C LEU A 772 -2.54 -15.17 -38.27
N ALA A 773 -1.28 -15.26 -37.86
CA ALA A 773 -0.14 -15.32 -38.78
C ALA A 773 -0.16 -16.55 -39.72
N LYS A 774 -0.77 -17.65 -39.31
CA LYS A 774 -0.96 -18.87 -40.11
C LYS A 774 -2.18 -19.65 -39.64
N ALA A 775 -2.66 -20.56 -40.48
CA ALA A 775 -3.74 -21.47 -40.11
C ALA A 775 -3.34 -22.28 -38.85
N PRO A 776 -4.15 -22.24 -37.78
CA PRO A 776 -3.84 -22.94 -36.54
C PRO A 776 -4.05 -24.45 -36.69
N GLU A 777 -3.23 -25.22 -35.97
CA GLU A 777 -3.38 -26.68 -35.92
C GLU A 777 -4.51 -27.06 -34.94
N LEU A 778 -5.66 -27.41 -35.50
CA LEU A 778 -6.88 -27.71 -34.74
C LEU A 778 -7.22 -29.20 -34.69
N HIS A 779 -6.34 -30.07 -35.20
CA HIS A 779 -6.50 -31.51 -35.09
C HIS A 779 -6.55 -31.92 -33.62
N SER A 780 -7.51 -32.79 -33.26
CA SER A 780 -7.71 -33.31 -31.90
C SER A 780 -8.02 -32.25 -30.81
N LYS A 781 -8.42 -31.04 -31.21
CA LYS A 781 -8.90 -30.00 -30.28
C LYS A 781 -10.40 -30.12 -30.07
N GLU A 782 -10.85 -29.88 -28.84
CA GLU A 782 -12.25 -30.09 -28.44
C GLU A 782 -12.96 -28.77 -28.11
N SER A 783 -12.21 -27.73 -27.71
CA SER A 783 -12.76 -26.41 -27.41
C SER A 783 -11.85 -25.30 -27.94
N LEU A 784 -12.41 -24.13 -28.23
CA LEU A 784 -11.70 -23.01 -28.86
C LEU A 784 -12.27 -21.66 -28.40
N ALA A 785 -11.37 -20.76 -27.98
CA ALA A 785 -11.63 -19.35 -27.69
C ALA A 785 -10.74 -18.46 -28.57
N LEU A 786 -11.35 -17.56 -29.35
CA LEU A 786 -10.68 -16.66 -30.29
C LEU A 786 -10.91 -15.20 -29.92
N TRP A 787 -9.84 -14.42 -30.01
CA TRP A 787 -9.83 -12.98 -30.18
C TRP A 787 -9.21 -12.65 -31.53
N GLY A 788 -10.03 -12.36 -32.52
CA GLY A 788 -9.64 -12.04 -33.88
C GLY A 788 -9.91 -10.58 -34.23
N PHE A 789 -9.29 -10.11 -35.30
CA PHE A 789 -9.53 -8.78 -35.87
C PHE A 789 -9.69 -8.87 -37.38
N GLN A 790 -10.85 -8.46 -37.88
CA GLN A 790 -11.12 -8.32 -39.31
C GLN A 790 -10.87 -6.86 -39.71
N GLY A 791 -9.71 -6.54 -40.30
CA GLY A 791 -9.36 -5.16 -40.63
C GLY A 791 -8.12 -5.01 -41.55
N GLY A 792 -7.41 -3.89 -41.44
CA GLY A 792 -6.30 -3.47 -42.33
C GLY A 792 -5.06 -4.38 -42.34
N SER A 793 -3.99 -3.94 -43.02
CA SER A 793 -2.87 -4.78 -43.47
C SER A 793 -2.00 -5.45 -42.39
N SER A 794 -2.07 -5.02 -41.13
CA SER A 794 -1.34 -5.65 -40.02
C SER A 794 -2.28 -6.02 -38.87
N PRO A 795 -2.28 -7.29 -38.42
CA PRO A 795 -3.12 -7.71 -37.31
C PRO A 795 -2.65 -7.12 -35.97
N PRO A 796 -3.58 -6.75 -35.06
CA PRO A 796 -3.22 -6.29 -33.73
C PRO A 796 -2.49 -7.36 -32.92
N SER A 797 -1.54 -6.95 -32.07
CA SER A 797 -0.73 -7.86 -31.24
C SER A 797 -1.54 -8.66 -30.20
N TRP A 798 -2.76 -8.22 -29.89
CA TRP A 798 -3.66 -8.92 -28.96
C TRP A 798 -4.45 -10.07 -29.62
N VAL A 799 -4.41 -10.18 -30.95
CA VAL A 799 -5.07 -11.28 -31.68
C VAL A 799 -4.51 -12.60 -31.16
N SER A 800 -5.40 -13.47 -30.69
CA SER A 800 -4.98 -14.72 -30.06
C SER A 800 -6.03 -15.80 -30.15
N LEU A 801 -5.54 -17.05 -30.20
CA LEU A 801 -6.35 -18.25 -30.20
C LEU A 801 -5.92 -19.15 -29.04
N LYS A 802 -6.90 -19.70 -28.32
CA LYS A 802 -6.70 -20.75 -27.33
C LYS A 802 -7.56 -21.94 -27.73
N ALA A 803 -6.98 -23.14 -27.68
CA ALA A 803 -7.68 -24.37 -28.00
C ALA A 803 -7.35 -25.46 -26.96
N GLY A 804 -8.38 -26.06 -26.38
CA GLY A 804 -8.28 -27.12 -25.38
C GLY A 804 -8.19 -28.51 -26.02
N LYS A 805 -7.56 -29.45 -25.31
CA LYS A 805 -7.47 -30.86 -25.70
C LYS A 805 -7.47 -31.75 -24.46
N GLY A 806 -8.33 -32.77 -24.44
CA GLY A 806 -8.28 -33.78 -23.40
C GLY A 806 -8.72 -33.22 -22.05
N ASP A 807 -7.81 -33.12 -21.09
CA ASP A 807 -8.06 -32.50 -19.77
C ASP A 807 -7.49 -31.07 -19.67
N ASP A 808 -6.91 -30.52 -20.74
CA ASP A 808 -6.48 -29.12 -20.81
C ASP A 808 -7.67 -28.22 -21.15
N PHE A 809 -8.48 -27.93 -20.12
CA PHE A 809 -9.63 -27.05 -20.22
C PHE A 809 -9.22 -25.59 -20.32
N LEU A 810 -9.91 -24.83 -21.18
CA LEU A 810 -9.62 -23.42 -21.37
C LEU A 810 -10.10 -22.57 -20.20
N GLY A 811 -11.20 -22.95 -19.55
CA GLY A 811 -11.84 -22.14 -18.51
C GLY A 811 -12.24 -20.74 -19.01
N LEU A 812 -12.45 -19.81 -18.08
CA LEU A 812 -12.75 -18.42 -18.40
C LEU A 812 -11.51 -17.69 -18.95
N GLN A 813 -11.61 -17.20 -20.16
CA GLN A 813 -10.57 -16.41 -20.80
C GLN A 813 -10.97 -14.93 -20.86
N GLU A 814 -10.12 -14.02 -20.38
CA GLU A 814 -10.37 -12.57 -20.36
C GLU A 814 -9.26 -11.79 -21.05
N ARG A 815 -9.63 -10.72 -21.75
CA ARG A 815 -8.74 -9.74 -22.38
C ARG A 815 -9.31 -8.34 -22.30
N TYR A 816 -8.42 -7.35 -22.26
CA TYR A 816 -8.73 -5.94 -22.40
C TYR A 816 -8.18 -5.50 -23.75
N LEU A 817 -9.06 -5.10 -24.67
CA LEU A 817 -8.70 -4.79 -26.04
C LEU A 817 -8.76 -3.28 -26.22
N PRO A 818 -7.69 -2.62 -26.71
CA PRO A 818 -7.77 -1.19 -26.96
C PRO A 818 -8.82 -0.90 -28.03
N LEU A 819 -9.54 0.21 -27.90
CA LEU A 819 -10.57 0.66 -28.83
C LEU A 819 -10.14 1.93 -29.56
N GLY A 820 -10.80 2.20 -30.69
CA GLY A 820 -10.72 3.53 -31.33
C GLY A 820 -9.37 3.85 -31.97
N LEU A 821 -8.48 2.87 -32.17
CA LEU A 821 -7.15 3.12 -32.72
C LEU A 821 -7.21 3.47 -34.21
N GLU A 822 -6.39 4.41 -34.66
CA GLU A 822 -6.21 4.74 -36.08
C GLU A 822 -5.78 3.51 -36.90
N ALA A 823 -4.96 2.63 -36.30
CA ALA A 823 -4.55 1.36 -36.90
C ALA A 823 -5.74 0.45 -37.26
N TYR A 824 -6.92 0.67 -36.67
CA TYR A 824 -8.14 -0.07 -37.00
C TYR A 824 -8.90 0.55 -38.18
N GLY A 825 -8.52 1.74 -38.65
CA GLY A 825 -9.31 2.54 -39.58
C GLY A 825 -10.43 3.31 -38.87
N CYS A 826 -10.26 3.59 -37.58
CA CYS A 826 -11.11 4.54 -36.87
C CYS A 826 -10.75 5.96 -37.28
N SER A 827 -11.74 6.85 -37.36
CA SER A 827 -11.47 8.28 -37.47
C SER A 827 -10.63 8.71 -36.26
N PRO A 828 -9.67 9.63 -36.44
CA PRO A 828 -8.92 10.16 -35.30
C PRO A 828 -9.93 10.62 -34.24
N PRO A 829 -9.82 10.17 -32.98
CA PRO A 829 -10.64 10.75 -31.92
C PRO A 829 -10.43 12.27 -31.91
N ALA A 830 -11.44 13.03 -31.47
CA ALA A 830 -11.24 14.45 -31.14
C ALA A 830 -9.96 14.56 -30.30
N VAL A 831 -9.06 15.50 -30.64
CA VAL A 831 -7.68 15.63 -30.11
C VAL A 831 -7.54 14.92 -28.78
N GLN A 832 -7.01 13.71 -28.81
CA GLN A 832 -6.90 12.89 -27.61
C GLN A 832 -5.98 13.63 -26.65
N THR A 833 -6.54 14.20 -25.58
CA THR A 833 -5.83 15.04 -24.63
C THR A 833 -4.76 14.20 -23.93
N ARG A 834 -3.54 14.29 -24.45
CA ARG A 834 -2.34 13.69 -23.89
C ARG A 834 -1.96 14.47 -22.63
N LYS A 835 -2.58 14.11 -21.50
CA LYS A 835 -2.32 14.73 -20.20
C LYS A 835 -0.84 14.77 -19.84
N ASP A 836 -0.07 13.75 -20.24
CA ASP A 836 1.39 13.74 -20.03
C ASP A 836 2.11 14.85 -20.79
N LEU A 837 1.70 15.15 -22.03
CA LEU A 837 2.26 16.25 -22.83
C LEU A 837 1.82 17.62 -22.28
N GLU A 838 0.58 17.75 -21.82
CA GLU A 838 0.10 18.97 -21.15
C GLU A 838 0.87 19.25 -19.87
N LEU A 839 1.11 18.21 -19.06
CA LEU A 839 1.91 18.29 -17.84
C LEU A 839 3.38 18.59 -18.16
N LEU A 840 3.94 18.03 -19.23
CA LEU A 840 5.29 18.35 -19.70
C LEU A 840 5.39 19.83 -20.05
N LYS A 841 4.48 20.36 -20.88
CA LYS A 841 4.42 21.78 -21.23
C LYS A 841 4.34 22.67 -20.00
N LYS A 842 3.47 22.32 -19.04
CA LYS A 842 3.35 23.02 -17.76
C LYS A 842 4.64 22.99 -16.96
N ALA A 843 5.34 21.85 -16.95
CA ALA A 843 6.59 21.67 -16.23
C ALA A 843 7.76 22.47 -16.82
N THR A 844 7.82 22.60 -18.15
CA THR A 844 8.90 23.26 -18.88
C THR A 844 8.64 24.73 -19.18
N GLY A 845 7.42 25.23 -18.96
CA GLY A 845 7.04 26.61 -19.29
C GLY A 845 6.85 26.85 -20.79
N GLN A 846 6.79 25.77 -21.60
CA GLN A 846 6.50 25.84 -23.04
C GLN A 846 4.99 26.06 -23.23
N GLN A 847 4.59 27.25 -23.71
CA GLN A 847 3.20 27.54 -24.09
C GLN A 847 2.88 26.95 -25.47
#